data_AF-A0A973UZ84-F1
#
_entry.id   AF-A0A973UZ84-F1
#
_cell.length_a   1.000
_cell.length_b   1.000
_cell.length_c   1.000
_cell.angle_alpha   90.00
_cell.angle_beta   90.00
_cell.angle_gamma   90.00
#
_symmetry.space_group_name_H-M   'P 1'
#
loop_
_entity.id
_entity.type
_entity.pdbx_description
1 polymer ?
#
loop_
_entity_poly.entity_id
_entity_poly.type
_entity_poly.pdbx_seq_one_letter_code
_entity_poly.pdbx_strand_id
1 'polypeptide(L)'
;MLSRRPARFALAVTTLLTLTLPAAPAAAQTGAASDPCAGPAYETYGPASVTAAIVGAVTLDGHAYVVTRGLKPPVLADIDLATHQVVREVRLPDGPKTGEPEGAWATVASGGYIYVGTYPVPDLYRFDPATGEVKHLHSFGNNGGFVWSLAAAPDGRIYAGTYPDGRVWEYTPATGAVRTFGVLASGERYVRALDADATAVYAGLLDKGKLIAISTADGAKRELVQSTTGFGAVAQHGDRVLATSGGTLYDVAKDGTDLRAISLGGLSADAIGIASDGTAYLSTRPSGTIYRYRTGDAGITELGTPRLGEETRRLVPQGDSLLGFSGSGGMWTMRLDTAEVQYTDLMAAGLTTGAERPQAILLNRTNDTLYVAGHFSITIRDLSDGRERRIWVPGEPKALAERGNKIYAAIYPSGQILELDTRTDALRSLGYLGQGQQRPWDLEYDPVSDKLLVATAPLGANLRGALSIVDPDTGDAEVYVNVIPEQSLMTLSLDADAGIVYLGGDVLGGGGMPPLKTSASVAAFDLATRTVLWQVDPIPGYRTFQDVKVHDGVLYGVYKRTASWFAMDLATRTVTASGPLAGYGEIEVHRGRVFTSTYFGTGQVHLLDTSATLMASGLGDEWYTNPQLAFIPGTWDAWALVGRDLARIRLDPRCPAWSPTP
;
A
#
# COMPACT_ATOMS: atom_id res chain seq x y z
N MET A 1 58.89 -37.49 -40.52
CA MET A 1 59.98 -38.42 -40.86
C MET A 1 61.20 -38.05 -40.05
N LEU A 2 61.73 -39.02 -39.28
CA LEU A 2 63.14 -39.24 -38.86
C LEU A 2 63.92 -38.03 -38.27
N SER A 3 64.59 -38.09 -37.13
CA SER A 3 65.33 -39.20 -36.53
C SER A 3 65.64 -38.93 -35.04
N ARG A 4 66.13 -39.97 -34.37
CA ARG A 4 66.37 -40.14 -32.93
C ARG A 4 67.85 -39.90 -32.55
N ARG A 5 68.05 -39.40 -31.31
CA ARG A 5 69.10 -39.77 -30.29
C ARG A 5 70.56 -39.27 -30.49
N PRO A 6 71.46 -39.33 -29.45
CA PRO A 6 71.28 -39.14 -27.98
C PRO A 6 72.48 -38.48 -27.21
N ALA A 7 72.28 -38.31 -25.89
CA ALA A 7 73.26 -38.39 -24.78
C ALA A 7 74.20 -37.18 -24.54
N ARG A 8 74.65 -36.81 -23.33
CA ARG A 8 74.87 -37.46 -22.02
C ARG A 8 74.87 -36.35 -20.95
N PHE A 9 74.50 -36.62 -19.70
CA PHE A 9 75.24 -36.07 -18.54
C PHE A 9 75.14 -37.01 -17.34
N ALA A 10 76.25 -37.07 -16.61
CA ALA A 10 76.68 -38.16 -15.76
C ALA A 10 76.02 -38.18 -14.37
N LEU A 11 75.91 -39.40 -13.85
CA LEU A 11 75.50 -39.74 -12.49
C LEU A 11 76.70 -39.55 -11.54
N ALA A 12 76.55 -38.78 -10.48
CA ALA A 12 77.38 -38.88 -9.29
C ALA A 12 76.48 -39.29 -8.12
N VAL A 13 76.74 -40.49 -7.61
CA VAL A 13 76.04 -41.12 -6.49
C VAL A 13 76.74 -40.66 -5.20
N THR A 14 76.00 -40.03 -4.30
CA THR A 14 76.44 -39.76 -2.93
C THR A 14 75.47 -40.42 -1.97
N THR A 15 75.93 -41.47 -1.30
CA THR A 15 75.23 -42.20 -0.24
C THR A 15 75.21 -41.33 1.03
N LEU A 16 74.04 -41.01 1.57
CA LEU A 16 73.91 -40.45 2.92
C LEU A 16 72.90 -41.26 3.74
N LEU A 17 73.37 -41.72 4.91
CA LEU A 17 72.63 -42.45 5.94
C LEU A 17 71.37 -41.70 6.39
N THR A 18 70.25 -42.41 6.44
CA THR A 18 69.01 -41.99 7.09
C THR A 18 69.15 -42.09 8.62
N LEU A 19 69.24 -40.94 9.30
CA LEU A 19 68.91 -40.81 10.71
C LEU A 19 67.43 -40.43 10.84
N THR A 20 66.62 -41.36 11.35
CA THR A 20 65.22 -41.13 11.72
C THR A 20 65.16 -40.32 13.02
N LEU A 21 64.81 -39.04 12.92
CA LEU A 21 64.38 -38.21 14.05
C LEU A 21 62.86 -38.35 14.23
N PRO A 22 62.33 -38.38 15.46
CA PRO A 22 60.90 -38.45 15.70
C PRO A 22 60.24 -37.15 15.22
N ALA A 23 59.23 -37.27 14.37
CA ALA A 23 58.41 -36.15 13.95
C ALA A 23 57.66 -35.58 15.16
N ALA A 24 57.93 -34.32 15.51
CA ALA A 24 57.07 -33.56 16.39
C ALA A 24 55.68 -33.45 15.74
N PRO A 25 54.57 -33.57 16.49
CA PRO A 25 53.25 -33.40 15.93
C PRO A 25 53.14 -31.99 15.35
N ALA A 26 52.77 -31.90 14.07
CA ALA A 26 52.41 -30.64 13.45
C ALA A 26 51.25 -30.06 14.27
N ALA A 27 51.51 -28.96 14.97
CA ALA A 27 50.45 -28.17 15.57
C ALA A 27 49.50 -27.76 14.44
N ALA A 28 48.29 -28.31 14.45
CA ALA A 28 47.22 -27.83 13.62
C ALA A 28 47.05 -26.35 13.95
N GLN A 29 47.34 -25.48 12.97
CA GLN A 29 46.89 -24.10 13.03
C GLN A 29 45.37 -24.16 13.02
N THR A 30 44.76 -24.11 14.20
CA THR A 30 43.37 -23.72 14.35
C THR A 30 43.29 -22.31 13.77
N GLY A 31 42.82 -22.19 12.53
CA GLY A 31 42.45 -20.89 11.99
C GLY A 31 41.54 -20.23 13.01
N ALA A 32 41.94 -19.07 13.54
CA ALA A 32 41.09 -18.31 14.44
C ALA A 32 39.73 -18.16 13.74
N ALA A 33 38.67 -18.68 14.36
CA ALA A 33 37.32 -18.46 13.86
C ALA A 33 37.17 -16.94 13.71
N SER A 34 36.92 -16.47 12.49
CA SER A 34 36.68 -15.06 12.22
C SER A 34 35.57 -14.60 13.16
N ASP A 35 35.81 -13.52 13.92
CA ASP A 35 34.79 -12.92 14.77
C ASP A 35 33.51 -12.71 13.94
N PRO A 36 32.38 -13.37 14.27
CA PRO A 36 31.15 -13.27 13.50
C PRO A 36 30.58 -11.85 13.52
N CYS A 37 31.07 -11.01 14.43
CA CYS A 37 30.69 -9.62 14.57
C CYS A 37 31.67 -8.66 13.88
N ALA A 38 32.72 -9.17 13.22
CA ALA A 38 33.60 -8.38 12.38
C ALA A 38 32.88 -7.89 11.12
N GLY A 39 33.02 -6.61 10.79
CA GLY A 39 32.37 -5.98 9.64
C GLY A 39 31.22 -5.04 10.01
N PRO A 40 30.69 -4.28 9.03
CA PRO A 40 29.59 -3.36 9.27
C PRO A 40 28.33 -4.14 9.66
N ALA A 41 27.55 -3.57 10.59
CA ALA A 41 26.30 -4.19 11.01
C ALA A 41 25.18 -4.06 9.97
N TYR A 42 25.34 -3.14 9.02
CA TYR A 42 24.45 -2.96 7.87
C TYR A 42 25.18 -2.31 6.69
N GLU A 43 24.58 -2.45 5.51
CA GLU A 43 25.00 -1.80 4.27
C GLU A 43 23.74 -1.43 3.47
N THR A 44 23.70 -0.23 2.88
CA THR A 44 22.55 0.26 2.08
C THR A 44 22.84 0.23 0.59
N TYR A 45 21.78 0.05 -0.21
CA TYR A 45 21.87 -0.16 -1.67
C TYR A 45 21.00 0.83 -2.47
N GLY A 46 20.72 2.00 -1.88
CA GLY A 46 19.81 3.01 -2.43
C GLY A 46 18.33 2.70 -2.16
N PRO A 47 17.39 3.45 -2.77
CA PRO A 47 15.96 3.32 -2.51
C PRO A 47 15.46 1.88 -2.71
N ALA A 48 14.66 1.38 -1.76
CA ALA A 48 14.08 0.04 -1.86
C ALA A 48 12.93 -0.04 -2.88
N SER A 49 12.15 1.03 -2.99
CA SER A 49 11.12 1.19 -4.02
C SER A 49 11.07 2.64 -4.47
N VAL A 50 10.90 2.85 -5.77
CA VAL A 50 10.73 4.17 -6.38
C VAL A 50 9.36 4.30 -7.01
N THR A 51 8.77 5.48 -6.90
CA THR A 51 7.43 5.75 -7.44
C THR A 51 7.37 7.06 -8.21
N ALA A 52 6.42 7.09 -9.15
CA ALA A 52 5.87 8.27 -9.78
C ALA A 52 4.32 8.22 -9.74
N ALA A 53 3.77 7.48 -8.78
CA ALA A 53 2.33 7.40 -8.57
C ALA A 53 1.76 8.80 -8.31
N ILE A 54 0.58 9.07 -8.86
CA ILE A 54 -0.11 10.36 -8.73
C ILE A 54 -1.48 10.16 -8.10
N VAL A 55 -2.03 11.23 -7.51
CA VAL A 55 -3.36 11.18 -6.89
C VAL A 55 -4.26 12.33 -7.29
N GLY A 56 -3.74 13.56 -7.24
CA GLY A 56 -4.45 14.73 -7.71
C GLY A 56 -4.04 15.06 -9.12
N ALA A 57 -5.01 15.45 -9.95
CA ALA A 57 -4.78 16.00 -11.27
C ALA A 57 -5.81 17.09 -11.59
N VAL A 58 -5.38 18.14 -12.28
CA VAL A 58 -6.25 19.19 -12.80
C VAL A 58 -5.65 19.79 -14.07
N THR A 59 -6.49 20.34 -14.95
CA THR A 59 -6.05 21.01 -16.17
C THR A 59 -6.30 22.52 -16.08
N LEU A 60 -5.39 23.32 -16.61
CA LEU A 60 -5.54 24.76 -16.75
C LEU A 60 -4.71 25.22 -17.97
N ASP A 61 -5.33 26.00 -18.86
CA ASP A 61 -4.69 26.71 -19.98
C ASP A 61 -3.80 25.84 -20.90
N GLY A 62 -4.24 24.62 -21.24
CA GLY A 62 -3.49 23.71 -22.12
C GLY A 62 -2.42 22.88 -21.40
N HIS A 63 -2.35 22.99 -20.07
CA HIS A 63 -1.46 22.21 -19.22
C HIS A 63 -2.25 21.30 -18.29
N ALA A 64 -1.62 20.23 -17.83
CA ALA A 64 -2.07 19.42 -16.73
C ALA A 64 -1.11 19.51 -15.56
N TYR A 65 -1.67 19.57 -14.36
CA TYR A 65 -0.93 19.65 -13.11
C TYR A 65 -1.29 18.43 -12.28
N VAL A 66 -0.29 17.59 -12.01
CA VAL A 66 -0.45 16.36 -11.21
C VAL A 66 0.37 16.46 -9.95
N VAL A 67 -0.06 15.75 -8.91
CA VAL A 67 0.67 15.71 -7.64
C VAL A 67 0.96 14.29 -7.20
N THR A 68 2.18 14.07 -6.72
CA THR A 68 2.71 12.73 -6.42
C THR A 68 2.18 12.15 -5.11
N ARG A 69 2.02 10.82 -5.12
CA ARG A 69 1.72 9.98 -3.95
C ARG A 69 3.02 9.47 -3.31
N GLY A 70 3.14 9.60 -1.99
CA GLY A 70 4.17 8.87 -1.23
C GLY A 70 5.60 9.45 -1.31
N LEU A 71 5.83 10.47 -2.14
CA LEU A 71 7.09 11.22 -2.14
C LEU A 71 7.13 12.22 -1.00
N LYS A 72 8.31 12.30 -0.37
CA LYS A 72 8.61 13.20 0.75
C LYS A 72 9.86 14.02 0.41
N PRO A 73 9.73 15.33 0.11
CA PRO A 73 8.48 16.08 -0.01
C PRO A 73 7.69 15.73 -1.29
N PRO A 74 6.39 16.05 -1.37
CA PRO A 74 5.59 15.79 -2.56
C PRO A 74 5.97 16.73 -3.70
N VAL A 75 5.83 16.25 -4.93
CA VAL A 75 6.07 17.01 -6.15
C VAL A 75 4.74 17.35 -6.81
N LEU A 76 4.62 18.59 -7.29
CA LEU A 76 3.67 19.00 -8.31
C LEU A 76 4.40 19.08 -9.64
N ALA A 77 3.89 18.39 -10.65
CA ALA A 77 4.43 18.38 -12.01
C ALA A 77 3.45 19.07 -12.96
N ASP A 78 4.01 19.94 -13.81
CA ASP A 78 3.35 20.65 -14.90
C ASP A 78 3.67 19.93 -16.21
N ILE A 79 2.62 19.50 -16.91
CA ILE A 79 2.67 18.71 -18.13
C ILE A 79 2.06 19.54 -19.25
N ASP A 80 2.82 19.76 -20.31
CA ASP A 80 2.33 20.36 -21.54
C ASP A 80 1.46 19.33 -22.29
N LEU A 81 0.17 19.62 -22.50
CA LEU A 81 -0.76 18.68 -23.14
C LEU A 81 -0.62 18.60 -24.65
N ALA A 82 0.16 19.47 -25.30
CA ALA A 82 0.44 19.36 -26.73
C ALA A 82 1.61 18.41 -27.00
N THR A 83 2.60 18.38 -26.12
CA THR A 83 3.82 17.56 -26.24
C THR A 83 3.81 16.31 -25.37
N HIS A 84 2.91 16.25 -24.38
CA HIS A 84 2.83 15.21 -23.36
C HIS A 84 4.14 15.07 -22.56
N GLN A 85 4.88 16.16 -22.36
CA GLN A 85 6.12 16.18 -21.59
C GLN A 85 5.92 16.93 -20.27
N VAL A 86 6.60 16.47 -19.23
CA VAL A 86 6.76 17.22 -17.98
C VAL A 86 7.72 18.38 -18.27
N VAL A 87 7.21 19.60 -18.17
CA VAL A 87 7.95 20.84 -18.48
C VAL A 87 8.45 21.56 -17.25
N ARG A 88 7.86 21.27 -16.08
CA ARG A 88 8.30 21.82 -14.79
C ARG A 88 7.89 20.92 -13.64
N GLU A 89 8.72 20.90 -12.61
CA GLU A 89 8.42 20.30 -11.33
C GLU A 89 8.71 21.28 -10.21
N VAL A 90 7.86 21.27 -9.19
CA VAL A 90 8.08 22.01 -7.96
C VAL A 90 7.81 21.10 -6.77
N ARG A 91 8.67 21.19 -5.75
CA ARG A 91 8.40 20.56 -4.46
C ARG A 91 7.40 21.41 -3.71
N LEU A 92 6.41 20.77 -3.10
CA LEU A 92 5.54 21.45 -2.14
C LEU A 92 6.38 21.66 -0.86
N PRO A 93 6.68 22.93 -0.51
CA PRO A 93 7.62 23.22 0.57
C PRO A 93 7.05 22.83 1.93
N ASP A 94 7.94 22.73 2.92
CA ASP A 94 7.58 22.37 4.28
C ASP A 94 6.51 23.29 4.87
N GLY A 95 5.30 22.75 5.03
CA GLY A 95 4.30 23.25 5.95
C GLY A 95 3.79 22.05 6.74
N PRO A 96 3.73 22.06 8.08
CA PRO A 96 4.14 23.02 9.12
C PRO A 96 5.16 22.40 10.14
N LYS A 97 5.30 22.96 11.37
CA LYS A 97 6.27 22.68 12.48
C LYS A 97 6.74 21.23 12.76
N THR A 98 6.10 20.21 12.19
CA THR A 98 6.33 18.77 12.44
C THR A 98 7.03 18.02 11.30
N GLY A 99 7.41 18.70 10.21
CA GLY A 99 8.22 18.14 9.12
C GLY A 99 7.50 18.08 7.75
N GLU A 100 8.21 17.61 6.73
CA GLU A 100 7.77 17.49 5.33
C GLU A 100 6.49 16.64 5.15
N PRO A 101 5.53 17.05 4.29
CA PRO A 101 4.40 16.21 3.90
C PRO A 101 4.86 14.89 3.24
N GLU A 102 4.09 13.82 3.41
CA GLU A 102 4.39 12.50 2.82
C GLU A 102 3.69 12.26 1.48
N GLY A 103 2.84 13.19 1.07
CA GLY A 103 2.23 13.22 -0.25
C GLY A 103 1.20 14.32 -0.40
N ALA A 104 0.74 14.49 -1.63
CA ALA A 104 -0.38 15.35 -1.97
C ALA A 104 -1.54 14.50 -2.50
N TRP A 105 -2.77 14.93 -2.24
CA TRP A 105 -3.96 14.16 -2.56
C TRP A 105 -4.91 14.90 -3.50
N ALA A 106 -5.34 16.10 -3.13
CA ALA A 106 -6.39 16.81 -3.83
C ALA A 106 -5.84 18.00 -4.62
N THR A 107 -6.41 18.26 -5.79
CA THR A 107 -6.04 19.41 -6.64
C THR A 107 -7.28 20.07 -7.22
N VAL A 108 -7.28 21.40 -7.30
CA VAL A 108 -8.29 22.16 -8.06
C VAL A 108 -7.67 23.42 -8.66
N ALA A 109 -8.16 23.85 -9.82
CA ALA A 109 -7.73 25.09 -10.46
C ALA A 109 -8.77 26.20 -10.17
N SER A 110 -8.29 27.40 -9.83
CA SER A 110 -9.16 28.56 -9.65
C SER A 110 -8.38 29.88 -9.75
N GLY A 111 -8.93 30.86 -10.46
CA GLY A 111 -8.32 32.18 -10.59
C GLY A 111 -6.92 32.19 -11.21
N GLY A 112 -6.62 31.23 -12.10
CA GLY A 112 -5.29 31.06 -12.71
C GLY A 112 -4.26 30.32 -11.84
N TYR A 113 -4.64 29.86 -10.64
CA TYR A 113 -3.76 29.13 -9.73
C TYR A 113 -4.19 27.67 -9.58
N ILE A 114 -3.26 26.84 -9.13
CA ILE A 114 -3.51 25.45 -8.73
C ILE A 114 -3.47 25.36 -7.21
N TYR A 115 -4.52 24.83 -6.60
CA TYR A 115 -4.59 24.58 -5.16
C TYR A 115 -4.35 23.10 -4.90
N VAL A 116 -3.55 22.80 -3.87
CA VAL A 116 -3.13 21.43 -3.54
C VAL A 116 -3.39 21.14 -2.08
N GLY A 117 -4.03 20.00 -1.81
CA GLY A 117 -4.27 19.47 -0.47
C GLY A 117 -3.30 18.33 -0.15
N THR A 118 -2.70 18.32 1.03
CA THR A 118 -1.65 17.33 1.40
C THR A 118 -2.04 16.38 2.54
N TYR A 119 -1.13 15.44 2.81
CA TYR A 119 -1.09 14.55 3.96
C TYR A 119 0.39 14.29 4.36
N PRO A 120 0.70 13.85 5.59
CA PRO A 120 -0.18 13.51 6.70
C PRO A 120 -0.61 14.73 7.52
N VAL A 121 -0.24 15.95 7.10
CA VAL A 121 -0.86 17.17 7.62
C VAL A 121 -1.84 17.69 6.57
N PRO A 122 -3.10 17.96 6.95
CA PRO A 122 -4.13 18.45 6.03
C PRO A 122 -3.90 19.93 5.72
N ASP A 123 -2.86 20.21 4.94
CA ASP A 123 -2.46 21.56 4.53
C ASP A 123 -3.01 21.90 3.14
N LEU A 124 -3.22 23.19 2.92
CA LEU A 124 -3.57 23.79 1.65
C LEU A 124 -2.40 24.60 1.12
N TYR A 125 -1.98 24.30 -0.10
CA TYR A 125 -0.98 25.04 -0.86
C TYR A 125 -1.61 25.68 -2.09
N ARG A 126 -0.93 26.69 -2.63
CA ARG A 126 -1.21 27.29 -3.93
C ARG A 126 0.06 27.32 -4.76
N PHE A 127 -0.03 26.87 -6.00
CA PHE A 127 0.97 27.00 -7.03
C PHE A 127 0.52 28.03 -8.07
N ASP A 128 1.45 28.89 -8.48
CA ASP A 128 1.29 29.87 -9.56
C ASP A 128 2.01 29.37 -10.82
N PRO A 129 1.29 28.94 -11.86
CA PRO A 129 1.89 28.52 -13.12
C PRO A 129 2.75 29.59 -13.81
N ALA A 130 2.38 30.87 -13.67
CA ALA A 130 3.06 31.96 -14.35
C ALA A 130 4.46 32.21 -13.79
N THR A 131 4.63 32.06 -12.47
CA THR A 131 5.90 32.36 -11.77
C THR A 131 6.64 31.10 -11.31
N GLY A 132 5.94 29.97 -11.17
CA GLY A 132 6.46 28.75 -10.54
C GLY A 132 6.42 28.80 -9.01
N GLU A 133 5.87 29.85 -8.39
CA GLU A 133 5.86 30.00 -6.94
C GLU A 133 4.88 29.03 -6.26
N VAL A 134 5.32 28.36 -5.18
CA VAL A 134 4.45 27.59 -4.29
C VAL A 134 4.35 28.31 -2.94
N LYS A 135 3.12 28.45 -2.43
CA LYS A 135 2.83 29.07 -1.15
C LYS A 135 1.97 28.17 -0.28
N HIS A 136 2.39 27.93 0.96
CA HIS A 136 1.53 27.37 2.01
C HIS A 136 0.48 28.41 2.42
N LEU A 137 -0.78 28.01 2.46
CA LEU A 137 -1.91 28.90 2.74
C LEU A 137 -2.52 28.66 4.11
N HIS A 138 -2.73 27.40 4.49
CA HIS A 138 -3.43 27.05 5.72
C HIS A 138 -3.20 25.60 6.14
N SER A 139 -3.31 25.33 7.45
CA SER A 139 -3.33 23.99 8.04
C SER A 139 -4.67 23.72 8.70
N PHE A 140 -5.46 22.78 8.18
CA PHE A 140 -6.79 22.46 8.71
C PHE A 140 -6.76 21.55 9.96
N GLY A 141 -5.59 21.01 10.31
CA GLY A 141 -5.45 20.00 11.36
C GLY A 141 -3.99 19.62 11.62
N ASN A 142 -3.80 18.55 12.37
CA ASN A 142 -2.48 18.06 12.80
C ASN A 142 -2.00 16.87 11.96
N ASN A 143 -0.78 16.41 12.22
CA ASN A 143 -0.24 15.17 11.68
C ASN A 143 -1.21 13.98 11.90
N GLY A 144 -1.32 13.11 10.90
CA GLY A 144 -2.32 12.05 10.81
C GLY A 144 -3.63 12.48 10.13
N GLY A 145 -3.66 13.62 9.43
CA GLY A 145 -4.79 14.13 8.67
C GLY A 145 -4.57 14.22 7.16
N PHE A 146 -5.66 14.45 6.43
CA PHE A 146 -5.67 14.58 4.97
C PHE A 146 -6.57 15.73 4.55
N VAL A 147 -6.16 16.49 3.52
CA VAL A 147 -7.12 17.15 2.62
C VAL A 147 -7.48 16.14 1.53
N TRP A 148 -8.61 15.47 1.69
CA TRP A 148 -9.05 14.38 0.81
C TRP A 148 -9.63 14.85 -0.52
N SER A 149 -10.28 16.02 -0.52
CA SER A 149 -10.95 16.56 -1.68
C SER A 149 -10.91 18.08 -1.68
N LEU A 150 -10.87 18.66 -2.88
CA LEU A 150 -10.96 20.09 -3.11
C LEU A 150 -12.01 20.36 -4.19
N ALA A 151 -12.78 21.43 -4.01
CA ALA A 151 -13.68 21.97 -5.02
C ALA A 151 -13.53 23.49 -5.07
N ALA A 152 -13.72 24.08 -6.24
CA ALA A 152 -13.70 25.53 -6.42
C ALA A 152 -15.09 26.01 -6.86
N ALA A 153 -15.61 27.04 -6.20
CA ALA A 153 -16.79 27.74 -6.67
C ALA A 153 -16.43 28.73 -7.80
N PRO A 154 -17.39 29.10 -8.66
CA PRO A 154 -17.19 30.08 -9.72
C PRO A 154 -16.67 31.45 -9.26
N ASP A 155 -16.91 31.82 -8.00
CA ASP A 155 -16.43 33.08 -7.41
C ASP A 155 -15.01 33.00 -6.82
N GLY A 156 -14.33 31.87 -7.00
CA GLY A 156 -12.95 31.66 -6.58
C GLY A 156 -12.78 31.11 -5.16
N ARG A 157 -13.86 30.92 -4.38
CA ARG A 157 -13.75 30.24 -3.08
C ARG A 157 -13.36 28.77 -3.26
N ILE A 158 -12.52 28.27 -2.36
CA ILE A 158 -12.04 26.89 -2.35
C ILE A 158 -12.66 26.16 -1.16
N TYR A 159 -13.18 24.96 -1.38
CA TYR A 159 -13.71 24.10 -0.33
C TYR A 159 -12.83 22.87 -0.16
N ALA A 160 -12.55 22.50 1.09
CA ALA A 160 -11.69 21.38 1.44
C ALA A 160 -12.42 20.37 2.33
N GLY A 161 -12.41 19.10 1.91
CA GLY A 161 -12.90 17.97 2.67
C GLY A 161 -11.76 17.30 3.43
N THR A 162 -11.92 17.10 4.74
CA THR A 162 -10.81 16.75 5.64
C THR A 162 -11.04 15.47 6.44
N TYR A 163 -9.93 14.90 6.91
CA TYR A 163 -9.81 13.76 7.83
C TYR A 163 -8.72 14.04 8.88
N PRO A 164 -8.80 13.46 10.09
CA PRO A 164 -9.85 12.57 10.63
C PRO A 164 -11.06 13.29 11.20
N ASP A 165 -11.12 14.58 10.99
CA ASP A 165 -11.99 15.47 11.72
C ASP A 165 -13.35 15.64 11.01
N GLY A 166 -13.50 15.12 9.78
CA GLY A 166 -14.76 14.97 9.06
C GLY A 166 -15.43 16.29 8.68
N ARG A 167 -14.64 17.34 8.41
CA ARG A 167 -15.15 18.70 8.15
C ARG A 167 -15.06 19.11 6.69
N VAL A 168 -15.99 20.00 6.33
CA VAL A 168 -15.88 20.86 5.15
C VAL A 168 -15.41 22.24 5.60
N TRP A 169 -14.32 22.69 5.00
CA TRP A 169 -13.75 24.01 5.17
C TRP A 169 -13.97 24.83 3.91
N GLU A 170 -14.12 26.14 4.07
CA GLU A 170 -14.08 27.14 3.02
C GLU A 170 -12.85 28.02 3.24
N TYR A 171 -12.11 28.26 2.17
CA TYR A 171 -10.98 29.17 2.11
C TYR A 171 -11.26 30.24 1.04
N THR A 172 -11.09 31.51 1.40
CA THR A 172 -11.26 32.64 0.48
C THR A 172 -9.88 33.15 0.04
N PRO A 173 -9.43 32.89 -1.20
CA PRO A 173 -8.07 33.25 -1.62
C PRO A 173 -7.74 34.74 -1.57
N ALA A 174 -8.74 35.59 -1.82
CA ALA A 174 -8.54 37.04 -1.82
C ALA A 174 -8.14 37.61 -0.45
N THR A 175 -8.56 36.96 0.65
CA THR A 175 -8.37 37.47 2.03
C THR A 175 -7.61 36.51 2.93
N GLY A 176 -7.49 35.24 2.55
CA GLY A 176 -7.00 34.17 3.41
C GLY A 176 -7.99 33.74 4.51
N ALA A 177 -9.24 34.23 4.47
CA ALA A 177 -10.24 33.89 5.48
C ALA A 177 -10.65 32.41 5.38
N VAL A 178 -10.82 31.77 6.54
CA VAL A 178 -11.25 30.37 6.67
C VAL A 178 -12.57 30.31 7.43
N ARG A 179 -13.53 29.56 6.90
CA ARG A 179 -14.81 29.24 7.53
C ARG A 179 -15.00 27.72 7.56
N THR A 180 -15.64 27.20 8.60
CA THR A 180 -16.02 25.78 8.68
C THR A 180 -17.52 25.60 8.64
N PHE A 181 -18.00 24.57 7.95
CA PHE A 181 -19.39 24.11 8.04
C PHE A 181 -19.59 23.06 9.13
N GLY A 182 -18.53 22.77 9.91
CA GLY A 182 -18.52 21.75 10.95
C GLY A 182 -18.60 20.33 10.41
N VAL A 183 -18.84 19.38 11.30
CA VAL A 183 -19.05 17.98 10.94
C VAL A 183 -20.45 17.84 10.36
N LEU A 184 -20.58 17.15 9.22
CA LEU A 184 -21.87 17.07 8.51
C LEU A 184 -22.79 15.95 9.03
N ALA A 185 -22.20 14.92 9.64
CA ALA A 185 -22.93 13.84 10.31
C ALA A 185 -22.19 13.39 11.56
N SER A 186 -22.90 13.07 12.65
CA SER A 186 -22.28 12.72 13.93
C SER A 186 -21.29 11.57 13.78
N GLY A 187 -20.04 11.78 14.22
CA GLY A 187 -18.97 10.78 14.13
C GLY A 187 -18.46 10.48 12.72
N GLU A 188 -18.77 11.31 11.73
CA GLU A 188 -18.10 11.26 10.43
C GLU A 188 -16.63 11.68 10.57
N ARG A 189 -15.73 10.99 9.87
CA ARG A 189 -14.29 11.30 9.87
C ARG A 189 -13.77 11.66 8.49
N TYR A 190 -14.52 11.40 7.42
CA TYR A 190 -14.07 11.55 6.04
C TYR A 190 -15.08 12.33 5.22
N VAL A 191 -14.68 13.52 4.76
CA VAL A 191 -15.31 14.17 3.60
C VAL A 191 -14.47 13.81 2.38
N ARG A 192 -14.95 12.82 1.62
CA ARG A 192 -14.11 12.12 0.65
C ARG A 192 -14.22 12.67 -0.76
N ALA A 193 -15.35 13.25 -1.11
CA ALA A 193 -15.55 13.91 -2.39
C ALA A 193 -16.29 15.23 -2.20
N LEU A 194 -15.92 16.22 -3.00
CA LEU A 194 -16.55 17.53 -3.04
C LEU A 194 -16.75 17.95 -4.50
N ASP A 195 -17.88 18.62 -4.75
CA ASP A 195 -18.02 19.53 -5.89
C ASP A 195 -18.78 20.78 -5.41
N ALA A 196 -18.68 21.89 -6.13
CA ALA A 196 -19.29 23.15 -5.73
C ALA A 196 -19.83 23.94 -6.93
N ASP A 197 -20.92 24.67 -6.71
CA ASP A 197 -21.41 25.70 -7.62
C ASP A 197 -21.49 27.06 -6.91
N ALA A 198 -22.15 28.04 -7.53
CA ALA A 198 -22.29 29.38 -6.98
C ALA A 198 -23.10 29.42 -5.66
N THR A 199 -23.94 28.43 -5.41
CA THR A 199 -24.96 28.42 -4.35
C THR A 199 -24.75 27.33 -3.30
N ALA A 200 -24.08 26.24 -3.66
CA ALA A 200 -23.94 25.08 -2.78
C ALA A 200 -22.61 24.34 -2.94
N VAL A 201 -22.23 23.64 -1.87
CA VAL A 201 -21.19 22.62 -1.85
C VAL A 201 -21.85 21.25 -1.69
N TYR A 202 -21.46 20.28 -2.49
CA TYR A 202 -21.94 18.91 -2.44
C TYR A 202 -20.86 18.02 -1.85
N ALA A 203 -21.14 17.38 -0.73
CA ALA A 203 -20.18 16.62 0.05
C ALA A 203 -20.56 15.14 0.16
N GLY A 204 -19.68 14.29 -0.33
CA GLY A 204 -19.74 12.83 -0.16
C GLY A 204 -19.03 12.39 1.12
N LEU A 205 -19.78 11.76 2.02
CA LEU A 205 -19.28 11.23 3.29
C LEU A 205 -18.94 9.74 3.18
N LEU A 206 -17.80 9.33 3.75
CA LEU A 206 -17.35 7.92 3.67
C LEU A 206 -17.97 7.05 4.77
N ASP A 207 -17.80 7.42 6.05
CA ASP A 207 -18.21 6.53 7.15
C ASP A 207 -19.72 6.44 7.27
N LYS A 208 -20.44 7.55 7.03
CA LYS A 208 -21.91 7.61 7.17
C LYS A 208 -22.67 7.36 5.87
N GLY A 209 -21.98 7.26 4.73
CA GLY A 209 -22.61 6.98 3.44
C GLY A 209 -23.69 8.00 3.08
N LYS A 210 -23.41 9.29 3.26
CA LYS A 210 -24.35 10.38 2.96
C LYS A 210 -23.80 11.30 1.88
N LEU A 211 -24.67 11.73 0.98
CA LEU A 211 -24.44 12.87 0.10
C LEU A 211 -25.21 14.07 0.66
N ILE A 212 -24.49 15.16 0.92
CA ILE A 212 -25.06 16.35 1.59
C ILE A 212 -24.80 17.59 0.74
N ALA A 213 -25.84 18.37 0.46
CA ALA A 213 -25.73 19.74 -0.05
C ALA A 213 -25.62 20.74 1.10
N ILE A 214 -24.73 21.72 0.97
CA ILE A 214 -24.51 22.79 1.94
C ILE A 214 -24.68 24.11 1.22
N SER A 215 -25.66 24.92 1.64
CA SER A 215 -25.83 26.29 1.14
C SER A 215 -24.62 27.15 1.50
N THR A 216 -24.02 27.82 0.51
CA THR A 216 -22.86 28.69 0.72
C THR A 216 -23.22 29.98 1.44
N ALA A 217 -24.48 30.41 1.36
CA ALA A 217 -24.95 31.66 1.95
C ALA A 217 -25.07 31.57 3.48
N ASP A 218 -25.73 30.53 4.00
CA ASP A 218 -26.10 30.40 5.41
C ASP A 218 -25.61 29.09 6.07
N GLY A 219 -24.98 28.20 5.30
CA GLY A 219 -24.51 26.90 5.80
C GLY A 219 -25.61 25.88 6.02
N ALA A 220 -26.85 26.12 5.55
CA ALA A 220 -27.94 25.17 5.66
C ALA A 220 -27.59 23.85 4.96
N LYS A 221 -27.80 22.73 5.67
CA LYS A 221 -27.44 21.38 5.20
C LYS A 221 -28.69 20.62 4.77
N ARG A 222 -28.64 19.96 3.62
CA ARG A 222 -29.67 19.05 3.12
C ARG A 222 -29.03 17.71 2.76
N GLU A 223 -29.56 16.63 3.33
CA GLU A 223 -29.22 15.29 2.87
C GLU A 223 -29.92 15.04 1.53
N LEU A 224 -29.14 14.69 0.50
CA LEU A 224 -29.65 14.33 -0.82
C LEU A 224 -29.84 12.82 -0.94
N VAL A 225 -28.89 12.03 -0.42
CA VAL A 225 -28.87 10.57 -0.53
C VAL A 225 -28.27 9.93 0.71
N GLN A 226 -28.87 8.84 1.17
CA GLN A 226 -28.29 7.87 2.11
C GLN A 226 -27.98 6.56 1.36
N SER A 227 -26.76 6.07 1.51
CA SER A 227 -26.30 4.77 1.01
C SER A 227 -25.80 3.88 2.15
N THR A 228 -25.60 2.60 1.86
CA THR A 228 -24.99 1.64 2.80
C THR A 228 -23.46 1.67 2.78
N THR A 229 -22.88 2.35 1.78
CA THR A 229 -21.44 2.52 1.61
C THR A 229 -21.08 3.99 1.55
N GLY A 230 -19.79 4.31 1.59
CA GLY A 230 -19.30 5.68 1.51
C GLY A 230 -19.28 6.24 0.09
N PHE A 231 -19.49 7.55 -0.04
CA PHE A 231 -19.41 8.25 -1.32
C PHE A 231 -17.96 8.56 -1.70
N GLY A 232 -17.55 8.14 -2.91
CA GLY A 232 -16.16 8.21 -3.39
C GLY A 232 -15.89 9.29 -4.44
N ALA A 233 -16.90 9.64 -5.25
CA ALA A 233 -16.81 10.70 -6.24
C ALA A 233 -18.14 11.48 -6.32
N VAL A 234 -18.04 12.79 -6.57
CA VAL A 234 -19.18 13.72 -6.68
C VAL A 234 -18.87 14.66 -7.84
N ALA A 235 -19.86 14.94 -8.67
CA ALA A 235 -19.82 15.94 -9.72
C ALA A 235 -21.21 16.55 -9.93
N GLN A 236 -21.31 17.81 -10.35
CA GLN A 236 -22.58 18.50 -10.62
C GLN A 236 -22.63 19.13 -12.01
N HIS A 237 -23.84 19.20 -12.58
CA HIS A 237 -24.13 19.96 -13.80
C HIS A 237 -25.60 20.35 -13.84
N GLY A 238 -25.89 21.57 -14.28
CA GLY A 238 -27.26 22.07 -14.38
C GLY A 238 -27.99 22.02 -13.03
N ASP A 239 -29.11 21.32 -12.99
CA ASP A 239 -29.93 21.08 -11.80
C ASP A 239 -29.61 19.74 -11.11
N ARG A 240 -28.56 19.02 -11.54
CA ARG A 240 -28.23 17.67 -11.09
C ARG A 240 -26.94 17.59 -10.28
N VAL A 241 -26.90 16.61 -9.39
CA VAL A 241 -25.70 16.12 -8.70
C VAL A 241 -25.59 14.63 -8.97
N LEU A 242 -24.42 14.20 -9.44
CA LEU A 242 -24.07 12.80 -9.62
C LEU A 242 -23.03 12.40 -8.58
N ALA A 243 -23.21 11.25 -7.96
CA ALA A 243 -22.28 10.75 -6.95
C ALA A 243 -22.22 9.23 -6.94
N THR A 244 -21.05 8.66 -6.71
CA THR A 244 -20.87 7.20 -6.63
C THR A 244 -20.67 6.73 -5.20
N SER A 245 -21.34 5.63 -4.85
CA SER A 245 -21.17 4.95 -3.57
C SER A 245 -21.28 3.44 -3.78
N GLY A 246 -20.20 2.73 -3.48
CA GLY A 246 -20.10 1.30 -3.74
C GLY A 246 -20.40 0.97 -5.21
N GLY A 247 -21.35 0.06 -5.42
CA GLY A 247 -21.79 -0.41 -6.74
C GLY A 247 -22.84 0.44 -7.44
N THR A 248 -23.06 1.69 -6.99
CA THR A 248 -24.19 2.51 -7.43
C THR A 248 -23.75 3.92 -7.80
N LEU A 249 -24.21 4.39 -8.96
CA LEU A 249 -24.24 5.80 -9.33
C LEU A 249 -25.59 6.39 -8.91
N TYR A 250 -25.56 7.47 -8.13
CA TYR A 250 -26.75 8.26 -7.81
C TYR A 250 -26.78 9.49 -8.70
N ASP A 251 -27.94 9.77 -9.29
CA ASP A 251 -28.26 10.97 -10.05
C ASP A 251 -29.47 11.62 -9.38
N VAL A 252 -29.32 12.82 -8.81
CA VAL A 252 -30.36 13.49 -8.00
C VAL A 252 -30.45 14.98 -8.35
N ALA A 253 -31.65 15.55 -8.30
CA ALA A 253 -31.79 16.99 -8.42
C ALA A 253 -31.17 17.70 -7.20
N LYS A 254 -30.67 18.92 -7.39
CA LYS A 254 -30.00 19.71 -6.34
C LYS A 254 -30.89 20.03 -5.13
N ASP A 255 -32.21 19.96 -5.29
CA ASP A 255 -33.19 20.11 -4.21
C ASP A 255 -33.49 18.80 -3.46
N GLY A 256 -32.94 17.67 -3.91
CA GLY A 256 -33.15 16.33 -3.36
C GLY A 256 -34.27 15.54 -4.02
N THR A 257 -34.94 16.09 -5.03
CA THR A 257 -36.00 15.40 -5.78
C THR A 257 -35.43 14.56 -6.94
N ASP A 258 -36.30 13.76 -7.57
CA ASP A 258 -35.97 12.99 -8.79
C ASP A 258 -34.68 12.16 -8.67
N LEU A 259 -34.55 11.48 -7.52
CA LEU A 259 -33.44 10.59 -7.22
C LEU A 259 -33.50 9.32 -8.09
N ARG A 260 -32.40 9.04 -8.78
CA ARG A 260 -32.16 7.81 -9.53
C ARG A 260 -30.94 7.10 -8.95
N ALA A 261 -31.04 5.78 -8.82
CA ALA A 261 -29.95 4.91 -8.41
C ALA A 261 -29.67 3.90 -9.52
N ILE A 262 -28.50 4.00 -10.13
CA ILE A 262 -28.09 3.24 -11.30
C ILE A 262 -27.02 2.24 -10.88
N SER A 263 -27.29 0.95 -11.12
CA SER A 263 -26.34 -0.12 -10.83
C SER A 263 -25.12 -0.04 -11.75
N LEU A 264 -23.93 -0.18 -11.18
CA LEU A 264 -22.66 -0.31 -11.88
C LEU A 264 -22.28 -1.79 -12.14
N GLY A 265 -23.20 -2.73 -11.93
CA GLY A 265 -22.96 -4.15 -12.23
C GLY A 265 -21.89 -4.82 -11.36
N GLY A 266 -21.72 -4.37 -10.11
CA GLY A 266 -20.70 -4.88 -9.19
C GLY A 266 -19.34 -4.17 -9.26
N LEU A 267 -19.19 -3.21 -10.18
CA LEU A 267 -18.05 -2.30 -10.24
C LEU A 267 -18.21 -1.14 -9.26
N SER A 268 -17.12 -0.49 -8.88
CA SER A 268 -17.14 0.85 -8.25
C SER A 268 -16.59 1.89 -9.22
N ALA A 269 -16.85 3.17 -9.00
CA ALA A 269 -16.25 4.25 -9.81
C ALA A 269 -15.18 5.03 -9.04
N ASP A 270 -14.05 5.31 -9.68
CA ASP A 270 -12.95 6.11 -9.12
C ASP A 270 -13.16 7.61 -9.32
N ALA A 271 -13.65 8.00 -10.50
CA ALA A 271 -13.84 9.40 -10.87
C ALA A 271 -15.08 9.59 -11.74
N ILE A 272 -15.65 10.79 -11.66
CA ILE A 272 -16.72 11.28 -12.55
C ILE A 272 -16.18 12.51 -13.28
N GLY A 273 -16.20 12.49 -14.61
CA GLY A 273 -15.99 13.67 -15.45
C GLY A 273 -17.30 14.04 -16.15
N ILE A 274 -17.73 15.30 -16.08
CA ILE A 274 -18.97 15.75 -16.73
C ILE A 274 -18.63 16.69 -17.89
N ALA A 275 -19.18 16.41 -19.07
CA ALA A 275 -19.08 17.26 -20.24
C ALA A 275 -20.06 18.46 -20.16
N SER A 276 -19.84 19.47 -21.00
CA SER A 276 -20.66 20.69 -21.01
C SER A 276 -22.15 20.45 -21.30
N ASP A 277 -22.48 19.34 -21.96
CA ASP A 277 -23.85 18.93 -22.26
C ASP A 277 -24.52 18.12 -21.13
N GLY A 278 -23.82 17.88 -20.02
CA GLY A 278 -24.30 17.09 -18.89
C GLY A 278 -24.03 15.58 -19.02
N THR A 279 -23.40 15.13 -20.11
CA THR A 279 -22.98 13.73 -20.23
C THR A 279 -21.89 13.42 -19.20
N ALA A 280 -22.11 12.41 -18.36
CA ALA A 280 -21.16 11.95 -17.36
C ALA A 280 -20.34 10.76 -17.87
N TYR A 281 -19.04 10.77 -17.56
CA TYR A 281 -18.09 9.71 -17.81
C TYR A 281 -17.56 9.18 -16.49
N LEU A 282 -17.51 7.86 -16.35
CA LEU A 282 -17.15 7.14 -15.13
C LEU A 282 -15.96 6.25 -15.41
N SER A 283 -14.89 6.37 -14.65
CA SER A 283 -13.83 5.35 -14.59
C SER A 283 -14.17 4.34 -13.52
N THR A 284 -14.03 3.04 -13.82
CA THR A 284 -14.47 1.98 -12.91
C THR A 284 -13.35 1.05 -12.43
N ARG A 285 -13.51 0.53 -11.22
CA ARG A 285 -12.66 -0.50 -10.62
C ARG A 285 -13.43 -1.82 -10.46
N PRO A 286 -12.74 -2.96 -10.58
CA PRO A 286 -11.30 -3.09 -10.83
C PRO A 286 -10.91 -3.04 -12.32
N SER A 287 -11.85 -2.89 -13.26
CA SER A 287 -11.57 -3.07 -14.69
C SER A 287 -10.70 -1.98 -15.34
N GLY A 288 -10.79 -0.74 -14.88
CA GLY A 288 -10.22 0.43 -15.57
C GLY A 288 -11.07 0.90 -16.77
N THR A 289 -12.28 0.36 -16.92
CA THR A 289 -13.19 0.65 -18.04
C THR A 289 -13.91 1.98 -17.85
N ILE A 290 -14.10 2.71 -18.95
CA ILE A 290 -14.86 3.94 -19.01
C ILE A 290 -16.30 3.66 -19.43
N TYR A 291 -17.24 4.22 -18.67
CA TYR A 291 -18.65 4.18 -18.96
C TYR A 291 -19.21 5.60 -19.13
N ARG A 292 -20.26 5.72 -19.96
CA ARG A 292 -21.07 6.93 -20.14
C ARG A 292 -22.41 6.79 -19.43
N TYR A 293 -22.90 7.88 -18.87
CA TYR A 293 -24.26 8.03 -18.37
C TYR A 293 -24.84 9.39 -18.77
N ARG A 294 -26.13 9.43 -19.14
CA ARG A 294 -26.91 10.67 -19.22
C ARG A 294 -28.12 10.60 -18.30
N THR A 295 -28.47 11.73 -17.69
CA THR A 295 -29.66 11.84 -16.85
C THR A 295 -30.89 11.33 -17.59
N GLY A 296 -31.59 10.39 -16.96
CA GLY A 296 -32.76 9.70 -17.53
C GLY A 296 -32.46 8.37 -18.24
N ASP A 297 -31.20 8.06 -18.53
CA ASP A 297 -30.82 6.73 -19.01
C ASP A 297 -31.13 5.67 -17.93
N ALA A 298 -31.56 4.49 -18.38
CA ALA A 298 -31.85 3.36 -17.49
C ALA A 298 -30.58 2.68 -16.92
N GLY A 299 -29.42 2.97 -17.51
CA GLY A 299 -28.15 2.31 -17.19
C GLY A 299 -26.96 3.04 -17.79
N ILE A 300 -25.76 2.50 -17.53
CA ILE A 300 -24.51 3.02 -18.07
C ILE A 300 -24.16 2.33 -19.40
N THR A 301 -23.47 3.05 -20.29
CA THR A 301 -22.98 2.52 -21.58
C THR A 301 -21.46 2.38 -21.55
N GLU A 302 -20.93 1.18 -21.83
CA GLU A 302 -19.49 0.98 -21.94
C GLU A 302 -18.92 1.70 -23.16
N LEU A 303 -17.75 2.35 -23.00
CA LEU A 303 -17.06 3.03 -24.10
C LEU A 303 -15.74 2.35 -24.48
N GLY A 304 -14.95 1.93 -23.49
CA GLY A 304 -13.62 1.36 -23.72
C GLY A 304 -12.78 1.29 -22.46
N THR A 305 -11.63 0.63 -22.55
CA THR A 305 -10.73 0.41 -21.40
C THR A 305 -9.36 0.98 -21.73
N PRO A 306 -9.03 2.21 -21.28
CA PRO A 306 -7.75 2.88 -21.54
C PRO A 306 -6.55 2.03 -21.12
N ARG A 307 -6.63 1.41 -19.94
CA ARG A 307 -5.68 0.40 -19.49
C ARG A 307 -6.37 -0.52 -18.50
N LEU A 308 -6.33 -1.82 -18.77
CA LEU A 308 -6.96 -2.83 -17.92
C LEU A 308 -6.38 -2.79 -16.50
N GLY A 309 -7.23 -2.80 -15.49
CA GLY A 309 -6.82 -2.83 -14.08
C GLY A 309 -6.42 -1.47 -13.50
N GLU A 310 -6.31 -0.44 -14.33
CA GLU A 310 -5.74 0.84 -13.94
C GLU A 310 -6.75 1.69 -13.14
N GLU A 311 -6.29 2.25 -12.03
CA GLU A 311 -7.07 3.25 -11.29
C GLU A 311 -6.98 4.59 -12.01
N THR A 312 -8.11 5.28 -12.22
CA THR A 312 -8.13 6.62 -12.84
C THR A 312 -8.62 7.65 -11.84
N ARG A 313 -7.74 8.58 -11.47
CA ARG A 313 -7.94 9.61 -10.44
C ARG A 313 -8.72 10.83 -10.90
N ARG A 314 -8.65 11.14 -12.20
CA ARG A 314 -9.35 12.28 -12.79
C ARG A 314 -9.72 11.99 -14.23
N LEU A 315 -10.91 12.43 -14.61
CA LEU A 315 -11.42 12.43 -15.98
C LEU A 315 -11.74 13.87 -16.40
N VAL A 316 -11.30 14.25 -17.59
CA VAL A 316 -11.50 15.57 -18.18
C VAL A 316 -12.06 15.39 -19.59
N PRO A 317 -13.38 15.54 -19.79
CA PRO A 317 -13.99 15.49 -21.11
C PRO A 317 -13.47 16.64 -22.00
N GLN A 318 -13.11 16.32 -23.24
CA GLN A 318 -12.51 17.24 -24.22
C GLN A 318 -13.21 17.09 -25.58
N GLY A 319 -14.46 17.57 -25.66
CA GLY A 319 -15.27 17.48 -26.88
C GLY A 319 -15.55 16.02 -27.27
N ASP A 320 -14.79 15.52 -28.24
CA ASP A 320 -14.89 14.17 -28.80
C ASP A 320 -13.83 13.18 -28.25
N SER A 321 -13.08 13.61 -27.24
CA SER A 321 -12.11 12.78 -26.52
C SER A 321 -12.25 12.92 -24.99
N LEU A 322 -11.58 12.02 -24.27
CA LEU A 322 -11.51 12.01 -22.82
C LEU A 322 -10.04 11.93 -22.39
N LEU A 323 -9.59 12.90 -21.60
CA LEU A 323 -8.30 12.87 -20.94
C LEU A 323 -8.46 12.25 -19.55
N GLY A 324 -7.59 11.32 -19.20
CA GLY A 324 -7.57 10.65 -17.91
C GLY A 324 -6.18 10.59 -17.29
N PHE A 325 -6.16 10.59 -15.96
CA PHE A 325 -4.94 10.52 -15.16
C PHE A 325 -4.99 9.30 -14.26
N SER A 326 -4.02 8.41 -14.43
CA SER A 326 -3.94 7.11 -13.77
C SER A 326 -3.12 7.18 -12.49
N GLY A 327 -3.59 6.52 -11.42
CA GLY A 327 -2.93 6.50 -10.12
C GLY A 327 -1.48 5.97 -10.16
N SER A 328 -1.17 5.12 -11.13
CA SER A 328 0.15 4.53 -11.39
C SER A 328 1.22 5.51 -11.90
N GLY A 329 0.84 6.76 -12.22
CA GLY A 329 1.71 7.71 -12.90
C GLY A 329 1.50 7.73 -14.42
N GLY A 330 0.27 7.50 -14.87
CA GLY A 330 -0.10 7.52 -16.29
C GLY A 330 -0.96 8.72 -16.66
N MET A 331 -0.85 9.16 -17.90
CA MET A 331 -1.80 10.08 -18.54
C MET A 331 -2.26 9.44 -19.84
N TRP A 332 -3.55 9.48 -20.14
CA TRP A 332 -4.08 8.91 -21.37
C TRP A 332 -5.15 9.78 -21.99
N THR A 333 -5.23 9.77 -23.31
CA THR A 333 -6.35 10.34 -24.06
C THR A 333 -7.05 9.22 -24.79
N MET A 334 -8.39 9.17 -24.69
CA MET A 334 -9.23 8.19 -25.37
C MET A 334 -10.22 8.88 -26.30
N ARG A 335 -10.29 8.43 -27.55
CA ARG A 335 -11.32 8.82 -28.53
C ARG A 335 -12.67 8.25 -28.13
N LEU A 336 -13.71 9.08 -28.08
CA LEU A 336 -15.05 8.64 -27.63
C LEU A 336 -15.82 7.85 -28.71
N ASP A 337 -15.45 8.01 -29.97
CA ASP A 337 -16.06 7.36 -31.13
C ASP A 337 -15.41 6.01 -31.47
N THR A 338 -14.08 5.92 -31.36
CA THR A 338 -13.31 4.72 -31.74
C THR A 338 -12.78 3.92 -30.55
N ALA A 339 -12.79 4.48 -29.34
CA ALA A 339 -12.11 3.96 -28.16
C ALA A 339 -10.58 3.80 -28.32
N GLU A 340 -9.97 4.45 -29.32
CA GLU A 340 -8.52 4.49 -29.48
C GLU A 340 -7.86 5.27 -28.34
N VAL A 341 -6.77 4.74 -27.80
CA VAL A 341 -6.10 5.27 -26.61
C VAL A 341 -4.66 5.61 -26.92
N GLN A 342 -4.24 6.82 -26.57
CA GLN A 342 -2.85 7.21 -26.45
C GLN A 342 -2.47 7.28 -24.97
N TYR A 343 -1.56 6.41 -24.53
CA TYR A 343 -1.08 6.37 -23.16
C TYR A 343 0.34 6.96 -23.06
N THR A 344 0.57 7.74 -22.01
CA THR A 344 1.85 8.37 -21.67
C THR A 344 2.22 7.96 -20.24
N ASP A 345 3.33 7.24 -20.09
CA ASP A 345 3.96 7.02 -18.78
C ASP A 345 4.66 8.31 -18.36
N LEU A 346 4.29 8.86 -17.20
CA LEU A 346 4.79 10.17 -16.79
C LEU A 346 6.28 10.14 -16.45
N MET A 347 6.86 9.00 -16.03
CA MET A 347 8.31 8.91 -15.85
C MET A 347 9.04 9.00 -17.19
N ALA A 348 8.51 8.32 -18.22
CA ALA A 348 9.04 8.43 -19.57
C ALA A 348 8.87 9.85 -20.14
N ALA A 349 7.85 10.59 -19.68
CA ALA A 349 7.62 11.99 -20.00
C ALA A 349 8.45 12.98 -19.17
N GLY A 350 9.30 12.51 -18.25
CA GLY A 350 10.22 13.35 -17.47
C GLY A 350 9.85 13.57 -16.00
N LEU A 351 8.81 12.91 -15.47
CA LEU A 351 8.46 12.97 -14.05
C LEU A 351 9.55 12.30 -13.21
N THR A 352 10.17 13.07 -12.33
CA THR A 352 11.20 12.57 -11.41
C THR A 352 10.59 11.56 -10.45
N THR A 353 11.17 10.37 -10.39
CA THR A 353 10.82 9.35 -9.39
C THR A 353 11.49 9.65 -8.06
N GLY A 354 10.91 9.14 -6.97
CA GLY A 354 11.54 9.21 -5.66
C GLY A 354 11.24 7.99 -4.80
N ALA A 355 12.00 7.85 -3.73
CA ALA A 355 11.85 6.77 -2.78
C ALA A 355 10.48 6.85 -2.10
N GLU A 356 9.70 5.77 -2.17
CA GLU A 356 8.43 5.64 -1.46
C GLU A 356 8.58 4.71 -0.26
N ARG A 357 7.49 4.56 0.50
CA ARG A 357 7.40 3.56 1.55
C ARG A 357 7.03 2.19 0.95
N PRO A 358 7.85 1.15 1.10
CA PRO A 358 7.54 -0.20 0.61
C PRO A 358 6.36 -0.85 1.34
N GLN A 359 5.75 -1.84 0.69
CA GLN A 359 4.55 -2.54 1.14
C GLN A 359 4.78 -4.01 1.47
N ALA A 360 5.78 -4.61 0.85
CA ALA A 360 6.23 -5.97 1.13
C ALA A 360 7.63 -6.14 0.55
N ILE A 361 8.39 -7.09 1.07
CA ILE A 361 9.66 -7.55 0.52
C ILE A 361 9.67 -9.07 0.47
N LEU A 362 10.18 -9.62 -0.62
CA LEU A 362 10.41 -11.06 -0.75
C LEU A 362 11.77 -11.29 -1.40
N LEU A 363 12.58 -12.15 -0.77
CA LEU A 363 13.79 -12.69 -1.37
C LEU A 363 13.45 -14.01 -2.05
N ASN A 364 13.53 -14.03 -3.38
CA ASN A 364 13.46 -15.28 -4.13
C ASN A 364 14.78 -16.02 -3.94
N ARG A 365 14.70 -17.18 -3.29
CA ARG A 365 15.88 -17.93 -2.87
C ARG A 365 16.53 -18.71 -4.01
N THR A 366 15.80 -18.89 -5.12
CA THR A 366 16.25 -19.70 -6.26
C THR A 366 17.14 -18.90 -7.22
N ASN A 367 16.90 -17.59 -7.35
CA ASN A 367 17.59 -16.73 -8.31
C ASN A 367 18.28 -15.50 -7.68
N ASP A 368 18.37 -15.44 -6.36
CA ASP A 368 19.02 -14.35 -5.61
C ASP A 368 18.49 -12.95 -6.00
N THR A 369 17.16 -12.85 -6.14
CA THR A 369 16.48 -11.62 -6.57
C THR A 369 15.53 -11.14 -5.48
N LEU A 370 15.56 -9.84 -5.19
CA LEU A 370 14.59 -9.19 -4.31
C LEU A 370 13.42 -8.60 -5.08
N TYR A 371 12.24 -8.75 -4.49
CA TYR A 371 10.99 -8.17 -4.95
C TYR A 371 10.47 -7.25 -3.84
N VAL A 372 10.47 -5.96 -4.10
CA VAL A 372 10.00 -4.93 -3.16
C VAL A 372 8.73 -4.31 -3.72
N ALA A 373 7.60 -4.55 -3.06
CA ALA A 373 6.31 -4.01 -3.49
C ALA A 373 6.18 -2.52 -3.13
N GLY A 374 5.71 -1.73 -4.10
CA GLY A 374 5.45 -0.30 -3.99
C GLY A 374 4.00 0.04 -4.33
N HIS A 375 3.69 1.32 -4.56
CA HIS A 375 2.40 1.70 -5.14
C HIS A 375 2.39 1.41 -6.65
N PHE A 376 1.41 0.65 -7.12
CA PHE A 376 1.22 0.26 -8.53
C PHE A 376 2.39 -0.48 -9.15
N SER A 377 3.32 -1.00 -8.34
CA SER A 377 4.47 -1.70 -8.88
C SER A 377 5.17 -2.64 -7.91
N ILE A 378 6.02 -3.49 -8.48
CA ILE A 378 7.02 -4.27 -7.77
C ILE A 378 8.39 -3.89 -8.35
N THR A 379 9.27 -3.38 -7.50
CA THR A 379 10.68 -3.12 -7.80
C THR A 379 11.45 -4.44 -7.65
N ILE A 380 12.23 -4.81 -8.66
CA ILE A 380 12.92 -6.08 -8.74
C ILE A 380 14.40 -5.80 -8.86
N ARG A 381 15.19 -6.36 -7.94
CA ARG A 381 16.63 -6.19 -7.88
C ARG A 381 17.33 -7.52 -7.91
N ASP A 382 18.14 -7.71 -8.95
CA ASP A 382 19.08 -8.82 -9.04
C ASP A 382 20.26 -8.52 -8.11
N LEU A 383 20.48 -9.37 -7.10
CA LEU A 383 21.52 -9.13 -6.09
C LEU A 383 22.92 -9.45 -6.61
N SER A 384 23.03 -10.20 -7.71
CA SER A 384 24.31 -10.63 -8.25
C SER A 384 25.04 -9.49 -8.98
N ASP A 385 24.30 -8.61 -9.65
CA ASP A 385 24.84 -7.49 -10.42
C ASP A 385 24.25 -6.11 -10.03
N GLY A 386 23.27 -6.08 -9.13
CA GLY A 386 22.62 -4.85 -8.66
C GLY A 386 21.62 -4.25 -9.65
N ARG A 387 21.31 -4.92 -10.76
CA ARG A 387 20.38 -4.43 -11.77
C ARG A 387 18.97 -4.31 -11.19
N GLU A 388 18.36 -3.16 -11.41
CA GLU A 388 17.00 -2.86 -10.98
C GLU A 388 16.05 -2.72 -12.17
N ARG A 389 14.81 -3.15 -12.00
CA ARG A 389 13.69 -2.91 -12.91
C ARG A 389 12.38 -2.89 -12.15
N ARG A 390 11.33 -2.32 -12.76
CA ARG A 390 10.01 -2.18 -12.14
C ARG A 390 8.94 -2.83 -13.00
N ILE A 391 8.04 -3.58 -12.37
CA ILE A 391 6.85 -4.13 -13.02
C ILE A 391 5.63 -3.38 -12.51
N TRP A 392 4.77 -2.91 -13.40
CA TRP A 392 3.48 -2.31 -13.03
C TRP A 392 2.50 -3.39 -12.54
N VAL A 393 1.71 -3.08 -11.52
CA VAL A 393 0.60 -3.91 -11.03
C VAL A 393 -0.64 -3.05 -10.70
N PRO A 394 -1.88 -3.57 -10.84
CA PRO A 394 -3.14 -2.82 -10.68
C PRO A 394 -3.54 -2.48 -9.22
N GLY A 395 -2.59 -2.04 -8.40
CA GLY A 395 -2.86 -1.58 -7.04
C GLY A 395 -1.65 -1.68 -6.12
N GLU A 396 -1.88 -2.12 -4.89
CA GLU A 396 -0.90 -2.16 -3.82
C GLU A 396 -0.68 -3.62 -3.39
N PRO A 397 0.44 -4.27 -3.74
CA PRO A 397 0.78 -5.60 -3.23
C PRO A 397 1.09 -5.50 -1.74
N LYS A 398 0.21 -6.06 -0.90
CA LYS A 398 0.33 -5.99 0.57
C LYS A 398 1.11 -7.16 1.16
N ALA A 399 1.14 -8.28 0.45
CA ALA A 399 1.85 -9.49 0.85
C ALA A 399 2.28 -10.25 -0.41
N LEU A 400 3.41 -10.94 -0.31
CA LEU A 400 4.04 -11.71 -1.39
C LEU A 400 4.35 -13.12 -0.90
N ALA A 401 4.17 -14.12 -1.76
CA ALA A 401 4.59 -15.50 -1.50
C ALA A 401 5.26 -16.12 -2.73
N GLU A 402 6.22 -17.01 -2.52
CA GLU A 402 6.94 -17.74 -3.57
C GLU A 402 6.42 -19.18 -3.68
N ARG A 403 6.21 -19.65 -4.92
CA ARG A 403 6.02 -21.07 -5.26
C ARG A 403 6.75 -21.36 -6.57
N GLY A 404 7.87 -22.08 -6.47
CA GLY A 404 8.72 -22.39 -7.62
C GLY A 404 9.19 -21.11 -8.34
N ASN A 405 9.01 -21.04 -9.66
CA ASN A 405 9.40 -19.87 -10.46
C ASN A 405 8.33 -18.76 -10.48
N LYS A 406 7.40 -18.74 -9.52
CA LYS A 406 6.29 -17.80 -9.45
C LYS A 406 6.30 -17.05 -8.12
N ILE A 407 5.94 -15.78 -8.19
CA ILE A 407 5.59 -14.98 -7.03
C ILE A 407 4.12 -14.61 -7.12
N TYR A 408 3.42 -14.77 -6.01
CA TYR A 408 2.02 -14.40 -5.86
C TYR A 408 1.92 -13.15 -5.02
N ALA A 409 1.06 -12.22 -5.44
CA ALA A 409 0.86 -10.93 -4.81
C ALA A 409 -0.62 -10.72 -4.49
N ALA A 410 -0.92 -10.39 -3.24
CA ALA A 410 -2.27 -10.03 -2.82
C ALA A 410 -2.48 -8.51 -2.89
N ILE A 411 -3.41 -8.07 -3.74
CA ILE A 411 -3.52 -6.66 -4.18
C ILE A 411 -4.67 -5.93 -3.50
N TYR A 412 -4.34 -4.84 -2.81
CA TYR A 412 -5.28 -3.83 -2.31
C TYR A 412 -5.54 -2.73 -3.35
N PRO A 413 -6.74 -2.12 -3.42
CA PRO A 413 -7.99 -2.42 -2.70
C PRO A 413 -8.90 -3.46 -3.37
N SER A 414 -8.38 -4.22 -4.35
CA SER A 414 -9.19 -5.13 -5.15
C SER A 414 -9.46 -6.49 -4.50
N GLY A 415 -8.61 -6.95 -3.58
CA GLY A 415 -8.59 -8.35 -3.16
C GLY A 415 -8.21 -9.28 -4.33
N GLN A 416 -7.43 -8.78 -5.29
CA GLN A 416 -6.98 -9.55 -6.45
C GLN A 416 -5.75 -10.37 -6.06
N ILE A 417 -5.65 -11.61 -6.56
CA ILE A 417 -4.42 -12.38 -6.50
C ILE A 417 -3.75 -12.34 -7.88
N LEU A 418 -2.52 -11.84 -7.92
CA LEU A 418 -1.69 -11.80 -9.12
C LEU A 418 -0.57 -12.82 -9.02
N GLU A 419 -0.32 -13.52 -10.11
CA GLU A 419 0.88 -14.31 -10.33
C GLU A 419 1.86 -13.51 -11.18
N LEU A 420 3.13 -13.54 -10.80
CA LEU A 420 4.29 -13.03 -11.53
C LEU A 420 5.21 -14.21 -11.89
N ASP A 421 5.48 -14.43 -13.18
CA ASP A 421 6.52 -15.37 -13.61
C ASP A 421 7.89 -14.73 -13.46
N THR A 422 8.73 -15.28 -12.59
CA THR A 422 10.06 -14.74 -12.28
C THR A 422 11.05 -14.82 -13.46
N ARG A 423 10.76 -15.61 -14.50
CA ARG A 423 11.64 -15.79 -15.67
C ARG A 423 11.32 -14.82 -16.80
N THR A 424 10.05 -14.42 -16.93
CA THR A 424 9.57 -13.61 -18.07
C THR A 424 8.92 -12.30 -17.66
N ASP A 425 8.71 -12.08 -16.36
CA ASP A 425 7.98 -10.95 -15.80
C ASP A 425 6.51 -10.87 -16.20
N ALA A 426 5.99 -11.95 -16.78
CA ALA A 426 4.60 -12.02 -17.19
C ALA A 426 3.69 -12.03 -15.95
N LEU A 427 2.68 -11.17 -15.98
CA LEU A 427 1.62 -11.11 -14.97
C LEU A 427 0.39 -11.90 -15.43
N ARG A 428 -0.20 -12.66 -14.51
CA ARG A 428 -1.47 -13.34 -14.69
C ARG A 428 -2.37 -13.06 -13.49
N SER A 429 -3.59 -12.60 -13.74
CA SER A 429 -4.61 -12.52 -12.69
C SER A 429 -5.16 -13.92 -12.40
N LEU A 430 -5.13 -14.33 -11.13
CA LEU A 430 -5.85 -15.52 -10.67
C LEU A 430 -7.32 -15.22 -10.34
N GLY A 431 -7.68 -13.95 -10.19
CA GLY A 431 -9.05 -13.53 -9.89
C GLY A 431 -9.12 -12.65 -8.65
N TYR A 432 -10.34 -12.41 -8.20
CA TYR A 432 -10.66 -11.56 -7.06
C TYR A 432 -11.33 -12.41 -5.98
N LEU A 433 -10.91 -12.24 -4.73
CA LEU A 433 -11.45 -12.99 -3.60
C LEU A 433 -12.95 -12.70 -3.37
N GLY A 434 -13.43 -11.51 -3.74
CA GLY A 434 -14.84 -11.14 -3.62
C GLY A 434 -15.31 -11.03 -2.17
N GLN A 435 -16.62 -11.21 -1.92
CA GLN A 435 -17.23 -11.19 -0.57
C GLN A 435 -16.87 -9.95 0.29
N GLY A 436 -16.63 -8.81 -0.35
CA GLY A 436 -16.23 -7.56 0.31
C GLY A 436 -14.80 -7.56 0.87
N GLN A 437 -13.99 -8.58 0.58
CA GLN A 437 -12.61 -8.70 1.04
C GLN A 437 -11.68 -7.90 0.11
N GLN A 438 -11.17 -6.78 0.61
CA GLN A 438 -10.50 -5.78 -0.22
C GLN A 438 -9.08 -5.46 0.25
N ARG A 439 -8.76 -5.70 1.53
CA ARG A 439 -7.43 -5.46 2.09
C ARG A 439 -6.81 -6.77 2.55
N PRO A 440 -5.91 -7.35 1.74
CA PRO A 440 -5.00 -8.37 2.21
C PRO A 440 -4.08 -7.81 3.27
N TRP A 441 -3.84 -8.59 4.31
CA TRP A 441 -2.86 -8.29 5.34
C TRP A 441 -1.73 -9.31 5.36
N ASP A 442 -1.97 -10.52 4.88
CA ASP A 442 -1.00 -11.60 4.92
C ASP A 442 -1.26 -12.64 3.82
N LEU A 443 -0.21 -13.33 3.39
CA LEU A 443 -0.21 -14.34 2.33
C LEU A 443 0.89 -15.37 2.59
N GLU A 444 0.51 -16.63 2.78
CA GLU A 444 1.45 -17.76 2.85
C GLU A 444 1.15 -18.82 1.78
N TYR A 445 2.16 -19.61 1.42
CA TYR A 445 2.03 -20.76 0.53
C TYR A 445 2.15 -22.05 1.32
N ASP A 446 1.18 -22.94 1.16
CA ASP A 446 1.19 -24.29 1.72
C ASP A 446 1.82 -25.28 0.73
N PRO A 447 3.04 -25.80 1.00
CA PRO A 447 3.69 -26.76 0.11
C PRO A 447 3.08 -28.17 0.16
N VAL A 448 2.26 -28.49 1.18
CA VAL A 448 1.65 -29.83 1.33
C VAL A 448 0.38 -29.93 0.51
N SER A 449 -0.54 -28.96 0.66
CA SER A 449 -1.78 -28.94 -0.14
C SER A 449 -1.63 -28.21 -1.48
N ASP A 450 -0.49 -27.55 -1.71
CA ASP A 450 -0.20 -26.74 -2.90
C ASP A 450 -1.26 -25.64 -3.10
N LYS A 451 -1.42 -24.80 -2.07
CA LYS A 451 -2.43 -23.73 -2.00
C LYS A 451 -1.84 -22.44 -1.46
N LEU A 452 -2.43 -21.32 -1.87
CA LEU A 452 -2.17 -20.01 -1.26
C LEU A 452 -3.21 -19.75 -0.18
N LEU A 453 -2.76 -19.21 0.95
CA LEU A 453 -3.59 -18.86 2.09
C LEU A 453 -3.53 -17.34 2.27
N VAL A 454 -4.67 -16.67 2.23
CA VAL A 454 -4.73 -15.20 2.27
C VAL A 454 -5.57 -14.75 3.45
N ALA A 455 -5.02 -13.88 4.29
CA ALA A 455 -5.77 -13.19 5.33
C ALA A 455 -6.24 -11.83 4.82
N THR A 456 -7.55 -11.57 4.92
CA THR A 456 -8.13 -10.31 4.44
C THR A 456 -9.08 -9.65 5.43
N ALA A 457 -9.13 -8.32 5.34
CA ALA A 457 -10.15 -7.49 5.96
C ALA A 457 -11.03 -6.80 4.91
N PRO A 458 -12.30 -6.55 5.22
CA PRO A 458 -13.16 -5.70 4.40
C PRO A 458 -12.77 -4.23 4.52
N LEU A 459 -13.24 -3.40 3.58
CA LEU A 459 -13.26 -1.93 3.74
C LEU A 459 -14.65 -1.45 4.16
N GLY A 460 -14.69 -0.22 4.69
CA GLY A 460 -15.93 0.37 5.19
C GLY A 460 -16.40 -0.27 6.49
N ALA A 461 -17.65 0.01 6.87
CA ALA A 461 -18.24 -0.31 8.16
C ALA A 461 -18.57 -1.81 8.35
N ASN A 462 -17.55 -2.67 8.29
CA ASN A 462 -17.69 -4.13 8.42
C ASN A 462 -16.50 -4.68 9.21
N LEU A 463 -16.79 -5.59 10.15
CA LEU A 463 -15.77 -6.26 10.94
C LEU A 463 -15.38 -7.61 10.35
N ARG A 464 -16.17 -8.23 9.46
CA ARG A 464 -16.01 -9.65 9.09
C ARG A 464 -14.86 -9.89 8.11
N GLY A 465 -13.67 -10.24 8.62
CA GLY A 465 -12.52 -10.66 7.80
C GLY A 465 -12.65 -12.09 7.27
N ALA A 466 -11.73 -12.52 6.41
CA ALA A 466 -11.78 -13.84 5.81
C ALA A 466 -10.41 -14.52 5.68
N LEU A 467 -10.40 -15.83 5.88
CA LEU A 467 -9.35 -16.72 5.37
C LEU A 467 -9.77 -17.16 3.97
N SER A 468 -8.90 -17.01 2.98
CA SER A 468 -9.11 -17.52 1.63
C SER A 468 -8.08 -18.58 1.28
N ILE A 469 -8.52 -19.67 0.67
CA ILE A 469 -7.69 -20.77 0.19
C ILE A 469 -7.78 -20.76 -1.33
N VAL A 470 -6.68 -20.47 -2.01
CA VAL A 470 -6.65 -20.23 -3.46
C VAL A 470 -5.78 -21.27 -4.14
N ASP A 471 -6.32 -21.86 -5.21
CA ASP A 471 -5.55 -22.71 -6.11
C ASP A 471 -4.61 -21.84 -6.99
N PRO A 472 -3.28 -22.01 -6.87
CA PRO A 472 -2.33 -21.16 -7.60
C PRO A 472 -2.32 -21.41 -9.11
N ASP A 473 -2.85 -22.53 -9.59
CA ASP A 473 -2.87 -22.89 -11.00
C ASP A 473 -4.17 -22.45 -11.68
N THR A 474 -5.33 -22.68 -11.06
CA THR A 474 -6.64 -22.34 -11.64
C THR A 474 -7.16 -20.97 -11.20
N GLY A 475 -6.77 -20.49 -10.02
CA GLY A 475 -7.34 -19.30 -9.39
C GLY A 475 -8.65 -19.53 -8.64
N ASP A 476 -9.14 -20.78 -8.58
CA ASP A 476 -10.32 -21.12 -7.77
C ASP A 476 -10.07 -20.81 -6.30
N ALA A 477 -11.04 -20.17 -5.64
CA ALA A 477 -10.90 -19.70 -4.27
C ALA A 477 -12.06 -20.14 -3.38
N GLU A 478 -11.75 -20.73 -2.24
CA GLU A 478 -12.66 -20.95 -1.12
C GLU A 478 -12.50 -19.82 -0.10
N VAL A 479 -13.54 -19.03 0.15
CA VAL A 479 -13.48 -17.83 0.99
C VAL A 479 -14.31 -17.99 2.26
N TYR A 480 -13.63 -18.12 3.39
CA TYR A 480 -14.21 -18.33 4.72
C TYR A 480 -14.33 -17.00 5.47
N VAL A 481 -15.42 -16.27 5.19
CA VAL A 481 -15.73 -15.00 5.86
C VAL A 481 -16.17 -15.24 7.30
N ASN A 482 -15.77 -14.36 8.21
CA ASN A 482 -16.10 -14.38 9.64
C ASN A 482 -15.56 -15.62 10.36
N VAL A 483 -14.40 -16.11 9.91
CA VAL A 483 -13.70 -17.27 10.50
C VAL A 483 -13.33 -17.03 11.97
N ILE A 484 -12.98 -15.79 12.33
CA ILE A 484 -13.03 -15.29 13.71
C ILE A 484 -14.28 -14.42 13.80
N PRO A 485 -15.31 -14.82 14.57
CA PRO A 485 -16.57 -14.09 14.61
C PRO A 485 -16.40 -12.62 15.02
N GLU A 486 -16.99 -11.72 14.23
CA GLU A 486 -17.04 -10.27 14.49
C GLU A 486 -15.68 -9.58 14.50
N GLN A 487 -14.66 -10.18 13.89
CA GLN A 487 -13.31 -9.63 13.80
C GLN A 487 -12.78 -9.65 12.37
N SER A 488 -11.99 -8.62 12.04
CA SER A 488 -11.25 -8.57 10.78
C SER A 488 -10.07 -9.52 10.90
N LEU A 489 -9.61 -10.08 9.78
CA LEU A 489 -8.49 -11.01 9.78
C LEU A 489 -7.23 -10.27 9.31
N MET A 490 -6.21 -10.27 10.16
CA MET A 490 -5.01 -9.45 10.02
C MET A 490 -3.76 -10.25 9.68
N THR A 491 -3.75 -11.55 9.96
CA THR A 491 -2.53 -12.37 9.87
C THR A 491 -2.92 -13.84 9.91
N LEU A 492 -2.08 -14.67 9.31
CA LEU A 492 -2.15 -16.12 9.41
C LEU A 492 -0.75 -16.71 9.60
N SER A 493 -0.69 -17.93 10.12
CA SER A 493 0.55 -18.71 10.12
C SER A 493 0.24 -20.19 9.97
N LEU A 494 0.84 -20.79 8.95
CA LEU A 494 0.67 -22.19 8.58
C LEU A 494 1.62 -23.09 9.37
N ASP A 495 1.05 -24.10 10.02
CA ASP A 495 1.73 -25.35 10.37
C ASP A 495 1.39 -26.39 9.30
N ALA A 496 2.28 -26.51 8.31
CA ALA A 496 2.05 -27.36 7.13
C ALA A 496 2.04 -28.85 7.49
N ASP A 497 2.84 -29.25 8.48
CA ASP A 497 2.92 -30.64 8.94
C ASP A 497 1.63 -31.05 9.67
N ALA A 498 1.05 -30.14 10.44
CA ALA A 498 -0.24 -30.37 11.12
C ALA A 498 -1.46 -30.15 10.20
N GLY A 499 -1.30 -29.43 9.07
CA GLY A 499 -2.41 -28.99 8.24
C GLY A 499 -3.29 -27.94 8.92
N ILE A 500 -2.72 -27.13 9.82
CA ILE A 500 -3.44 -26.13 10.63
C ILE A 500 -2.96 -24.73 10.27
N VAL A 501 -3.90 -23.79 10.14
CA VAL A 501 -3.61 -22.37 10.01
C VAL A 501 -4.03 -21.66 11.30
N TYR A 502 -3.09 -20.96 11.92
CA TYR A 502 -3.36 -20.07 13.05
C TYR A 502 -3.70 -18.69 12.54
N LEU A 503 -4.76 -18.08 13.06
CA LEU A 503 -5.38 -16.87 12.55
C LEU A 503 -5.38 -15.80 13.63
N GLY A 504 -5.05 -14.54 13.28
CA GLY A 504 -5.09 -13.40 14.20
C GLY A 504 -6.12 -12.34 13.80
N GLY A 505 -7.02 -12.00 14.74
CA GLY A 505 -8.10 -11.04 14.53
C GLY A 505 -7.83 -9.57 14.87
N ASP A 506 -8.77 -8.71 14.47
CA ASP A 506 -8.89 -7.31 14.88
C ASP A 506 -10.34 -6.95 15.21
N VAL A 507 -10.57 -6.34 16.38
CA VAL A 507 -11.91 -5.94 16.82
C VAL A 507 -12.36 -4.60 16.25
N LEU A 508 -11.44 -3.81 15.67
CA LEU A 508 -11.72 -2.47 15.16
C LEU A 508 -12.18 -2.48 13.70
N GLY A 509 -11.64 -3.39 12.90
CA GLY A 509 -11.95 -3.58 11.49
C GLY A 509 -11.77 -2.34 10.62
N GLY A 510 -12.54 -2.27 9.54
CA GLY A 510 -12.57 -1.14 8.61
C GLY A 510 -13.60 -0.06 9.00
N GLY A 511 -13.43 1.15 8.45
CA GLY A 511 -14.53 2.14 8.34
C GLY A 511 -15.15 2.68 9.63
N GLY A 512 -14.52 2.49 10.80
CA GLY A 512 -14.94 3.14 12.05
C GLY A 512 -16.20 2.61 12.70
N MET A 513 -16.55 1.34 12.45
CA MET A 513 -17.58 0.67 13.23
C MET A 513 -17.15 0.56 14.70
N PRO A 514 -18.08 0.72 15.66
CA PRO A 514 -17.80 0.39 17.04
C PRO A 514 -17.40 -1.09 17.19
N PRO A 515 -16.37 -1.40 17.98
CA PRO A 515 -15.96 -2.79 18.21
C PRO A 515 -17.05 -3.56 18.95
N LEU A 516 -17.28 -4.83 18.55
CA LEU A 516 -18.22 -5.74 19.22
C LEU A 516 -17.55 -6.63 20.29
N LYS A 517 -16.21 -6.70 20.26
CA LYS A 517 -15.36 -7.43 21.20
C LYS A 517 -14.36 -6.49 21.84
N THR A 518 -13.88 -6.85 23.03
CA THR A 518 -12.86 -6.08 23.78
C THR A 518 -11.44 -6.59 23.57
N SER A 519 -11.29 -7.84 23.10
CA SER A 519 -10.00 -8.49 22.85
C SER A 519 -9.99 -9.08 21.45
N ALA A 520 -8.85 -9.01 20.77
CA ALA A 520 -8.59 -9.76 19.56
C ALA A 520 -8.35 -11.23 19.92
N SER A 521 -8.86 -12.11 19.08
CA SER A 521 -8.73 -13.56 19.25
C SER A 521 -7.72 -14.17 18.30
N VAL A 522 -7.11 -15.26 18.74
CA VAL A 522 -6.46 -16.24 17.86
C VAL A 522 -7.41 -17.41 17.65
N ALA A 523 -7.45 -17.95 16.43
CA ALA A 523 -8.15 -19.20 16.14
C ALA A 523 -7.24 -20.18 15.40
N ALA A 524 -7.43 -21.48 15.64
CA ALA A 524 -6.82 -22.54 14.83
C ALA A 524 -7.85 -23.11 13.85
N PHE A 525 -7.51 -23.09 12.56
CA PHE A 525 -8.35 -23.57 11.47
C PHE A 525 -7.72 -24.82 10.87
N ASP A 526 -8.47 -25.93 10.83
CA ASP A 526 -8.02 -27.16 10.21
C ASP A 526 -8.31 -27.13 8.70
N LEU A 527 -7.26 -27.27 7.89
CA LEU A 527 -7.36 -27.27 6.44
C LEU A 527 -8.07 -28.53 5.91
N ALA A 528 -8.05 -29.65 6.62
CA ALA A 528 -8.70 -30.87 6.16
C ALA A 528 -10.23 -30.80 6.31
N THR A 529 -10.71 -30.47 7.50
CA THR A 529 -12.16 -30.41 7.79
C THR A 529 -12.79 -29.06 7.45
N ARG A 530 -11.98 -28.03 7.19
CA ARG A 530 -12.42 -26.65 6.95
C ARG A 530 -13.17 -26.05 8.13
N THR A 531 -12.73 -26.37 9.35
CA THR A 531 -13.38 -25.92 10.60
C THR A 531 -12.40 -25.25 11.56
N VAL A 532 -12.93 -24.32 12.36
CA VAL A 532 -12.20 -23.76 13.50
C VAL A 532 -12.20 -24.79 14.63
N LEU A 533 -11.02 -25.24 15.04
CA LEU A 533 -10.82 -26.22 16.12
C LEU A 533 -10.98 -25.58 17.50
N TRP A 534 -10.46 -24.37 17.65
CA TRP A 534 -10.53 -23.59 18.88
C TRP A 534 -10.27 -22.11 18.61
N GLN A 535 -10.71 -21.28 19.55
CA GLN A 535 -10.47 -19.84 19.58
C GLN A 535 -10.21 -19.40 21.03
N VAL A 536 -9.23 -18.52 21.23
CA VAL A 536 -8.90 -17.94 22.54
C VAL A 536 -8.49 -16.48 22.40
N ASP A 537 -8.58 -15.71 23.48
CA ASP A 537 -8.06 -14.35 23.58
C ASP A 537 -6.76 -14.42 24.40
N PRO A 538 -5.56 -14.42 23.78
CA PRO A 538 -4.30 -14.66 24.51
C PRO A 538 -4.07 -13.66 25.63
N ILE A 539 -4.33 -12.37 25.38
CA ILE A 539 -4.23 -11.30 26.37
C ILE A 539 -5.54 -10.48 26.37
N PRO A 540 -6.33 -10.52 27.46
CA PRO A 540 -7.55 -9.74 27.57
C PRO A 540 -7.34 -8.23 27.39
N GLY A 541 -8.23 -7.59 26.62
CA GLY A 541 -8.22 -6.14 26.38
C GLY A 541 -7.28 -5.67 25.25
N TYR A 542 -6.49 -6.58 24.67
CA TYR A 542 -5.60 -6.25 23.55
C TYR A 542 -6.36 -6.44 22.25
N ARG A 543 -6.51 -5.36 21.47
CA ARG A 543 -7.61 -5.23 20.49
C ARG A 543 -7.29 -5.62 19.05
N THR A 544 -6.02 -5.71 18.69
CA THR A 544 -5.61 -5.87 17.28
C THR A 544 -4.29 -6.62 17.21
N PHE A 545 -4.30 -7.81 16.59
CA PHE A 545 -3.05 -8.44 16.17
C PHE A 545 -2.45 -7.66 15.00
N GLN A 546 -1.13 -7.54 15.00
CA GLN A 546 -0.41 -7.25 13.78
C GLN A 546 -0.03 -8.54 13.07
N ASP A 547 0.58 -9.47 13.79
CA ASP A 547 1.07 -10.70 13.20
C ASP A 547 1.10 -11.86 14.20
N VAL A 548 0.98 -13.09 13.72
CA VAL A 548 1.16 -14.33 14.49
C VAL A 548 2.09 -15.27 13.72
N LYS A 549 2.91 -16.05 14.42
CA LYS A 549 3.78 -17.04 13.80
C LYS A 549 3.91 -18.29 14.66
N VAL A 550 3.68 -19.45 14.07
CA VAL A 550 3.89 -20.74 14.75
C VAL A 550 5.33 -21.22 14.56
N HIS A 551 5.94 -21.70 15.65
CA HIS A 551 7.23 -22.38 15.60
C HIS A 551 7.35 -23.34 16.79
N ASP A 552 7.70 -24.60 16.53
CA ASP A 552 7.99 -25.63 17.54
C ASP A 552 6.91 -25.76 18.63
N GLY A 553 5.63 -25.78 18.23
CA GLY A 553 4.49 -25.92 19.15
C GLY A 553 4.16 -24.66 19.96
N VAL A 554 4.80 -23.54 19.66
CA VAL A 554 4.55 -22.23 20.27
C VAL A 554 3.98 -21.28 19.23
N LEU A 555 2.92 -20.58 19.57
CA LEU A 555 2.40 -19.46 18.79
C LEU A 555 2.93 -18.15 19.37
N TYR A 556 3.71 -17.44 18.57
CA TYR A 556 4.12 -16.08 18.86
C TYR A 556 3.11 -15.11 18.24
N GLY A 557 2.91 -13.97 18.87
CA GLY A 557 2.13 -12.90 18.22
C GLY A 557 2.49 -11.52 18.73
N VAL A 558 2.28 -10.53 17.85
CA VAL A 558 2.56 -9.12 18.07
C VAL A 558 1.26 -8.33 17.97
N TYR A 559 1.03 -7.43 18.93
CA TYR A 559 -0.16 -6.57 18.96
C TYR A 559 0.12 -5.16 18.44
N LYS A 560 -0.82 -4.62 17.67
CA LYS A 560 -0.68 -3.32 16.98
C LYS A 560 -1.01 -2.12 17.86
N ARG A 561 -2.16 -2.15 18.55
CA ARG A 561 -2.69 -0.99 19.31
C ARG A 561 -2.14 -0.89 20.73
N THR A 562 -1.63 -2.00 21.24
CA THR A 562 -0.89 -2.11 22.49
C THR A 562 0.44 -2.77 22.12
N ALA A 563 1.46 -1.96 21.84
CA ALA A 563 2.74 -2.43 21.30
C ALA A 563 3.38 -3.45 22.26
N SER A 564 3.30 -4.73 21.89
CA SER A 564 3.64 -5.84 22.77
C SER A 564 3.71 -7.13 21.97
N TRP A 565 4.28 -8.17 22.59
CA TRP A 565 4.33 -9.52 22.06
C TRP A 565 3.89 -10.55 23.11
N PHE A 566 3.59 -11.75 22.65
CA PHE A 566 3.39 -12.93 23.51
C PHE A 566 3.94 -14.19 22.83
N ALA A 567 4.21 -15.21 23.64
CA ALA A 567 4.39 -16.60 23.26
C ALA A 567 3.37 -17.45 23.99
N MET A 568 2.67 -18.33 23.28
CA MET A 568 1.63 -19.20 23.81
C MET A 568 1.92 -20.65 23.44
N ASP A 569 1.93 -21.53 24.42
CA ASP A 569 2.00 -22.97 24.19
C ASP A 569 0.71 -23.46 23.51
N LEU A 570 0.80 -24.10 22.35
CA LEU A 570 -0.37 -24.46 21.55
C LEU A 570 -1.17 -25.63 22.14
N ALA A 571 -0.52 -26.52 22.90
CA ALA A 571 -1.18 -27.66 23.51
C ALA A 571 -2.11 -27.24 24.66
N THR A 572 -1.62 -26.34 25.52
CA THR A 572 -2.33 -25.84 26.70
C THR A 572 -3.05 -24.52 26.48
N ARG A 573 -2.73 -23.80 25.40
CA ARG A 573 -3.26 -22.47 25.03
C ARG A 573 -3.01 -21.43 26.12
N THR A 574 -1.89 -21.60 26.84
CA THR A 574 -1.47 -20.71 27.93
C THR A 574 -0.34 -19.83 27.45
N VAL A 575 -0.44 -18.52 27.68
CA VAL A 575 0.65 -17.59 27.43
C VAL A 575 1.79 -17.87 28.41
N THR A 576 2.95 -18.25 27.87
CA THR A 576 4.14 -18.63 28.65
C THR A 576 5.14 -17.48 28.79
N ALA A 577 5.12 -16.52 27.85
CA ALA A 577 5.88 -15.28 27.93
C ALA A 577 5.12 -14.15 27.23
N SER A 578 5.35 -12.92 27.70
CA SER A 578 4.87 -11.70 27.03
C SER A 578 5.67 -10.50 27.50
N GLY A 579 5.62 -9.41 26.72
CA GLY A 579 6.33 -8.20 27.08
C GLY A 579 6.02 -7.02 26.16
N PRO A 580 6.43 -5.81 26.56
CA PRO A 580 6.28 -4.64 25.72
C PRO A 580 7.18 -4.71 24.48
N LEU A 581 6.77 -4.02 23.42
CA LEU A 581 7.60 -3.66 22.27
C LEU A 581 7.54 -2.14 22.08
N ALA A 582 8.54 -1.56 21.43
CA ALA A 582 8.50 -0.14 21.07
C ALA A 582 7.49 0.18 19.95
N GLY A 583 6.97 -0.86 19.30
CA GLY A 583 6.20 -0.78 18.08
C GLY A 583 5.49 -2.09 17.74
N TYR A 584 5.09 -2.25 16.48
CA TYR A 584 4.49 -3.48 15.96
C TYR A 584 4.99 -3.80 14.55
N GLY A 585 4.99 -5.06 14.16
CA GLY A 585 5.30 -5.47 12.78
C GLY A 585 5.20 -6.98 12.65
N GLU A 586 5.90 -7.54 11.68
CA GLU A 586 5.81 -8.97 11.36
C GLU A 586 6.86 -9.79 12.10
N ILE A 587 6.54 -11.08 12.22
CA ILE A 587 7.33 -12.11 12.87
C ILE A 587 7.84 -13.06 11.80
N GLU A 588 9.15 -13.32 11.81
CA GLU A 588 9.78 -14.27 10.90
C GLU A 588 10.59 -15.30 11.69
N VAL A 589 10.47 -16.56 11.27
CA VAL A 589 11.24 -17.67 11.84
C VAL A 589 12.45 -17.91 10.97
N HIS A 590 13.65 -17.75 11.53
CA HIS A 590 14.89 -18.02 10.83
C HIS A 590 15.84 -18.84 11.68
N ARG A 591 16.31 -19.96 11.13
CA ARG A 591 17.26 -20.88 11.80
C ARG A 591 16.81 -21.31 13.21
N GLY A 592 15.53 -21.62 13.37
CA GLY A 592 14.94 -22.07 14.64
C GLY A 592 14.83 -20.96 15.69
N ARG A 593 14.85 -19.69 15.26
CA ARG A 593 14.73 -18.52 16.12
C ARG A 593 13.64 -17.61 15.58
N VAL A 594 12.94 -16.92 16.46
CA VAL A 594 11.79 -16.09 16.13
C VAL A 594 12.19 -14.63 16.25
N PHE A 595 12.09 -13.89 15.15
CA PHE A 595 12.41 -12.47 15.12
C PHE A 595 11.15 -11.66 14.87
N THR A 596 11.07 -10.45 15.39
CA THR A 596 10.07 -9.48 14.96
C THR A 596 10.72 -8.16 14.62
N SER A 597 10.36 -7.60 13.47
CA SER A 597 10.68 -6.22 13.13
C SER A 597 9.49 -5.34 13.53
N THR A 598 9.75 -4.17 14.10
CA THR A 598 8.70 -3.29 14.62
C THR A 598 8.78 -1.89 14.04
N TYR A 599 7.61 -1.38 13.68
CA TYR A 599 7.29 -0.04 13.23
C TYR A 599 7.06 0.86 14.45
N PHE A 600 7.51 2.11 14.43
CA PHE A 600 7.60 3.03 15.56
C PHE A 600 8.70 2.66 16.56
N GLY A 601 9.08 3.64 17.39
CA GLY A 601 10.13 3.44 18.39
C GLY A 601 11.53 3.34 17.77
N THR A 602 11.79 4.12 16.70
CA THR A 602 13.02 4.17 15.88
C THR A 602 13.19 3.07 14.83
N GLY A 603 12.22 2.15 14.67
CA GLY A 603 12.37 0.98 13.81
C GLY A 603 13.36 -0.02 14.43
N GLN A 604 12.85 -1.12 14.96
CA GLN A 604 13.65 -2.08 15.75
C GLN A 604 13.46 -3.51 15.28
N VAL A 605 14.43 -4.37 15.58
CA VAL A 605 14.32 -5.82 15.43
C VAL A 605 14.59 -6.47 16.78
N HIS A 606 13.73 -7.40 17.18
CA HIS A 606 13.87 -8.18 18.41
C HIS A 606 13.94 -9.67 18.11
N LEU A 607 14.75 -10.39 18.86
CA LEU A 607 14.68 -11.84 19.00
C LEU A 607 13.70 -12.17 20.14
N LEU A 608 12.68 -12.98 19.83
CA LEU A 608 11.64 -13.40 20.77
C LEU A 608 11.94 -14.80 21.31
N ASP A 609 11.96 -14.92 22.63
CA ASP A 609 12.07 -16.18 23.35
C ASP A 609 11.19 -16.18 24.62
N THR A 610 11.79 -16.32 25.80
CA THR A 610 11.18 -15.97 27.09
C THR A 610 11.12 -14.46 27.33
N SER A 611 11.79 -13.68 26.48
CA SER A 611 11.96 -12.23 26.51
C SER A 611 12.00 -11.67 25.07
N ALA A 612 11.98 -10.34 24.92
CA ALA A 612 12.28 -9.69 23.65
C ALA A 612 13.68 -9.04 23.73
N THR A 613 14.66 -9.68 23.10
CA THR A 613 16.05 -9.18 23.05
C THR A 613 16.24 -8.27 21.85
N LEU A 614 16.64 -7.01 22.07
CA LEU A 614 16.91 -6.06 20.99
C LEU A 614 18.12 -6.53 20.16
N MET A 615 17.96 -6.54 18.84
CA MET A 615 18.99 -6.93 17.86
C MET A 615 19.45 -5.75 17.01
N ALA A 616 18.52 -4.88 16.61
CA ALA A 616 18.80 -3.68 15.84
C ALA A 616 17.80 -2.58 16.21
N SER A 617 18.21 -1.32 16.07
CA SER A 617 17.38 -0.13 16.26
C SER A 617 17.75 0.95 15.24
N GLY A 618 17.01 2.06 15.21
CA GLY A 618 17.32 3.17 14.30
C GLY A 618 17.09 2.87 12.82
N LEU A 619 16.30 1.83 12.49
CA LEU A 619 15.96 1.48 11.11
C LEU A 619 14.96 2.46 10.47
N GLY A 620 14.24 3.23 11.28
CA GLY A 620 13.25 4.22 10.84
C GLY A 620 11.83 3.66 10.63
N ASP A 621 10.88 4.57 10.41
CA ASP A 621 9.44 4.30 10.29
C ASP A 621 8.95 4.53 8.84
N GLU A 622 9.58 3.85 7.90
CA GLU A 622 9.44 4.13 6.47
C GLU A 622 8.83 2.97 5.64
N TRP A 623 8.18 2.02 6.32
CA TRP A 623 7.27 1.06 5.69
C TRP A 623 5.85 1.64 5.56
N TYR A 624 5.15 1.32 4.47
CA TYR A 624 3.75 1.74 4.32
C TYR A 624 2.81 0.77 5.06
N THR A 625 3.20 -0.50 5.06
CA THR A 625 2.59 -1.60 5.80
C THR A 625 3.49 -1.94 6.99
N ASN A 626 3.71 -3.22 7.27
CA ASN A 626 4.52 -3.67 8.39
C ASN A 626 5.97 -3.83 7.94
N PRO A 627 6.93 -3.59 8.84
CA PRO A 627 8.32 -3.91 8.55
C PRO A 627 8.51 -5.43 8.49
N GLN A 628 9.22 -5.86 7.46
CA GLN A 628 9.45 -7.25 7.11
C GLN A 628 10.95 -7.56 7.06
N LEU A 629 11.30 -8.82 7.30
CA LEU A 629 12.65 -9.33 7.24
C LEU A 629 12.73 -10.43 6.17
N ALA A 630 13.53 -10.22 5.13
CA ALA A 630 13.83 -11.24 4.14
C ALA A 630 15.22 -11.84 4.43
N PHE A 631 15.27 -12.84 5.31
CA PHE A 631 16.51 -13.49 5.72
C PHE A 631 17.26 -14.16 4.56
N ILE A 632 18.57 -13.98 4.52
CA ILE A 632 19.47 -14.60 3.55
C ILE A 632 19.77 -16.04 4.00
N PRO A 633 19.43 -17.06 3.18
CA PRO A 633 19.65 -18.46 3.52
C PRO A 633 21.10 -18.76 3.94
N GLY A 634 21.26 -19.55 5.00
CA GLY A 634 22.58 -19.95 5.50
C GLY A 634 23.33 -18.92 6.35
N THR A 635 22.86 -17.67 6.42
CA THR A 635 23.49 -16.58 7.21
C THR A 635 22.58 -16.10 8.35
N TRP A 636 23.01 -15.11 9.13
CA TRP A 636 22.16 -14.36 10.06
C TRP A 636 21.81 -12.95 9.54
N ASP A 637 22.07 -12.70 8.26
CA ASP A 637 21.76 -11.42 7.63
C ASP A 637 20.36 -11.46 7.02
N ALA A 638 19.70 -10.30 6.99
CA ALA A 638 18.40 -10.12 6.38
C ALA A 638 18.39 -8.88 5.49
N TRP A 639 17.57 -8.91 4.45
CA TRP A 639 17.18 -7.72 3.73
C TRP A 639 16.00 -7.05 4.46
N ALA A 640 16.15 -5.75 4.69
CA ALA A 640 15.19 -4.89 5.38
C ALA A 640 15.36 -3.45 4.86
N LEU A 641 14.85 -2.46 5.61
CA LEU A 641 15.05 -1.05 5.31
C LEU A 641 15.86 -0.34 6.39
N VAL A 642 16.66 0.64 5.97
CA VAL A 642 17.18 1.72 6.83
C VAL A 642 16.71 3.04 6.21
N GLY A 643 15.77 3.72 6.86
CA GLY A 643 14.97 4.75 6.20
C GLY A 643 14.21 4.15 5.02
N ARG A 644 14.28 4.78 3.85
CA ARG A 644 13.67 4.25 2.60
C ARG A 644 14.65 3.45 1.75
N ASP A 645 15.89 3.28 2.22
CA ASP A 645 16.90 2.55 1.48
C ASP A 645 16.80 1.05 1.78
N LEU A 646 16.98 0.25 0.74
CA LEU A 646 17.18 -1.18 0.88
C LEU A 646 18.48 -1.41 1.63
N ALA A 647 18.42 -2.22 2.68
CA ALA A 647 19.57 -2.50 3.53
C ALA A 647 19.72 -4.01 3.75
N ARG A 648 20.97 -4.47 3.68
CA ARG A 648 21.36 -5.76 4.26
C ARG A 648 21.76 -5.50 5.70
N ILE A 649 21.13 -6.18 6.64
CA ILE A 649 21.31 -5.99 8.07
C ILE A 649 21.75 -7.29 8.77
N ARG A 650 22.63 -7.18 9.76
CA ARG A 650 23.07 -8.32 10.58
C ARG A 650 22.16 -8.52 11.78
N LEU A 651 21.69 -9.74 11.97
CA LEU A 651 20.81 -10.14 13.09
C LEU A 651 21.34 -11.38 13.83
N ASP A 652 22.65 -11.60 13.83
CA ASP A 652 23.28 -12.73 14.54
C ASP A 652 23.09 -12.62 16.05
N PRO A 653 22.41 -13.57 16.72
CA PRO A 653 22.19 -13.56 18.17
C PRO A 653 23.47 -13.56 19.03
N ARG A 654 24.63 -13.85 18.43
CA ARG A 654 25.93 -13.83 19.11
C ARG A 654 26.56 -12.43 19.15
N CYS A 655 26.03 -11.49 18.38
CA CYS A 655 26.53 -10.13 18.27
C CYS A 655 25.75 -9.15 19.14
N PRO A 656 26.39 -8.05 19.60
CA PRO A 656 25.67 -6.99 20.30
C PRO A 656 24.68 -6.30 19.36
N ALA A 657 23.62 -5.75 19.95
CA ALA A 657 22.68 -4.89 19.24
C ALA A 657 23.38 -3.66 18.63
N TRP A 658 22.84 -3.15 17.53
CA TRP A 658 23.43 -2.02 16.81
C TRP A 658 22.36 -1.01 16.32
N SER A 659 22.81 0.16 15.88
CA SER A 659 21.98 1.20 15.28
C SER A 659 22.76 1.91 14.15
N PRO A 660 22.13 2.28 13.00
CA PRO A 660 22.76 3.06 11.94
C PRO A 660 23.36 4.40 12.40
N THR A 661 22.78 5.01 13.43
CA THR A 661 23.32 6.22 14.10
C THR A 661 22.86 6.23 15.57
N PRO A 662 23.65 6.74 16.55
CA PRO A 662 23.38 6.60 17.99
C PRO A 662 22.10 7.26 18.49
#